data_AF-A0A1I1D014-F1
#
_entry.id   AF-A0A1I1D014-F1
#
_cell.length_a   1.000
_cell.length_b   1.000
_cell.length_c   1.000
_cell.angle_alpha   90.00
_cell.angle_beta   90.00
_cell.angle_gamma   90.00
#
_symmetry.space_group_name_H-M   'P 1'
#
loop_
_entity.id
_entity.type
_entity.pdbx_description
1 polymer ?
#
loop_
_entity_poly.entity_id
_entity_poly.type
_entity_poly.pdbx_seq_one_letter_code
_entity_poly.pdbx_strand_id
1 'polypeptide(L)'
;MEWVFGSSSAASAFRFGVLSVGIAAAVVGAGFLAGLPGLLGGGALIVVVGTVLGHWSSSHIDSTLERIETEARPGDAEAVGYEFDAMNDATDLGDALESTLKENRRLRERTSELEEEIDSLEARNERIEAQAADLEEAMGLCAAGRLAHRIEPDEDAPLDVAEEFNAMMDELEGTIRQLKDFVALVVTSSDELLAGTDEVTAASTEISDDIQEIADGSSVQSERLEAVNAEMDVLSSNIEEIASRSERVASLSAETVETGHKGREAARTAIDGLEEIETGSAEAVEAIETLNEDVEAIDELVELIADIAHQTNMLALNANIEASRGSGGDDGEGFAVVASEVKDLASEVQSAAERIETRLERIQERTASATQTVTETEAMIADHTDSVEHALAALEEIAEYAEGTNDGVQEIHAAADQQAESTQQVVALVDETATISERTSGLAANVAASAEEQTSALSSVSDGAAELAENAAWLRDTLDMYKARAEVPGHERTLPDSEDGDAAAAAAAADADVATATAASTAGDEREADGEPAARDGNADAAGETAFEFTDVDDDGLSTQFASGVADGDDGFTVGKEAATRAAEGLETDGRVDFGQVFCSPEYDYEAVLSGIRSVVGDDVELIGSSSSGEFTEGTSTEGSVTVALVASDSIRFFSGIGTDLSAGVAAAVNEAVDGLPASVEGYPHRSAIVLHDGLAGVGDQVAVATQRNLGRDVSFVGGSAGDDLAMDATHVFRNDTVASDAVVVGMLASTEPVTISVDHGHSPISEPLTVTNSEGGRVLELDGKPAFEAWREVVEPYLAERGREVDVEGLEDGSLELLGLLTEFEFGIEEGRGASDDGYKIRWPGLSLTTAGYLDFPVGVPEGTELRVMHSPKPEQIESARDTAREAVENTGSSGVAGGFVYDCACRSIILEDEFGEAVDAMADELEVPFTGIETYGELCMERGQLSGFHNTTSVVMLLPE
;
A
#
# COMPACT_ATOMS: atom_id res chain seq x y z
N MET A 1 48.32 2.92 25.03
CA MET A 1 49.40 2.48 24.13
C MET A 1 49.46 3.55 23.04
N GLU A 2 50.46 4.43 23.00
CA GLU A 2 51.83 4.19 22.50
C GLU A 2 51.81 3.63 21.07
N TRP A 3 51.95 4.49 20.05
CA TRP A 3 53.23 4.92 19.39
C TRP A 3 53.80 3.79 18.49
N VAL A 4 54.30 3.99 17.25
CA VAL A 4 55.26 4.98 16.74
C VAL A 4 55.08 5.29 15.23
N PHE A 5 55.50 6.51 14.83
CA PHE A 5 55.66 7.09 13.48
C PHE A 5 56.28 6.25 12.33
N GLY A 6 55.87 6.60 11.10
CA GLY A 6 56.67 6.53 9.87
C GLY A 6 56.36 7.73 8.96
N SER A 7 57.35 8.60 8.67
CA SER A 7 57.13 9.96 8.11
C SER A 7 57.67 10.19 6.69
N SER A 8 57.18 11.26 6.04
CA SER A 8 57.52 11.85 4.71
C SER A 8 56.70 11.27 3.55
N SER A 9 55.86 12.02 2.82
CA SER A 9 55.77 13.45 2.47
C SER A 9 54.30 13.78 2.09
N ALA A 10 53.79 15.01 1.96
CA ALA A 10 54.40 16.34 2.04
C ALA A 10 53.51 17.31 2.83
N ALA A 11 54.09 18.05 3.78
CA ALA A 11 53.40 19.14 4.47
C ALA A 11 53.58 20.46 3.70
N SER A 12 52.79 20.67 2.64
CA SER A 12 52.86 21.89 1.82
C SER A 12 51.58 22.18 1.02
N ALA A 13 50.45 22.45 1.70
CA ALA A 13 49.24 22.95 1.04
C ALA A 13 48.26 23.77 1.93
N PHE A 14 48.55 24.03 3.22
CA PHE A 14 47.60 24.76 4.09
C PHE A 14 48.24 25.95 4.82
N ARG A 15 48.76 26.91 4.04
CA ARG A 15 49.09 28.28 4.48
C ARG A 15 49.40 29.21 3.29
N PHE A 16 48.38 29.57 2.51
CA PHE A 16 48.21 30.92 1.92
C PHE A 16 46.86 30.97 1.17
N GLY A 17 45.86 31.60 1.79
CA GLY A 17 44.52 31.84 1.22
C GLY A 17 44.00 33.26 1.49
N VAL A 18 44.88 34.16 1.90
CA VAL A 18 44.60 35.59 2.19
C VAL A 18 45.37 36.50 1.20
N LEU A 19 45.89 35.93 0.10
CA LEU A 19 46.67 36.69 -0.88
C LEU A 19 46.76 36.03 -2.27
N SER A 20 45.62 35.80 -2.94
CA SER A 20 45.65 35.42 -4.39
C SER A 20 44.35 35.60 -5.19
N VAL A 21 43.17 35.85 -4.61
CA VAL A 21 41.98 36.32 -5.38
C VAL A 21 42.07 37.84 -5.65
N GLY A 22 43.29 38.33 -5.91
CA GLY A 22 43.58 39.70 -6.34
C GLY A 22 43.85 39.81 -7.83
N ILE A 23 43.92 38.69 -8.56
CA ILE A 23 44.12 38.64 -10.03
C ILE A 23 43.34 37.44 -10.60
N ALA A 24 42.03 37.64 -10.84
CA ALA A 24 41.19 36.76 -11.67
C ALA A 24 39.89 37.47 -12.11
N ALA A 25 39.31 38.32 -11.25
CA ALA A 25 38.23 39.25 -11.61
C ALA A 25 38.74 40.53 -12.32
N ALA A 26 39.78 40.40 -13.17
CA ALA A 26 40.52 41.53 -13.77
C ALA A 26 41.00 41.24 -15.20
N VAL A 27 40.29 40.38 -15.95
CA VAL A 27 40.54 40.14 -17.39
C VAL A 27 39.33 40.52 -18.26
N VAL A 28 38.10 40.46 -17.74
CA VAL A 28 36.91 41.01 -18.43
C VAL A 28 36.58 42.44 -17.94
N GLY A 29 36.75 42.72 -16.64
CA GLY A 29 36.57 44.07 -16.06
C GLY A 29 37.73 45.08 -16.27
N ALA A 30 38.80 44.70 -16.97
CA ALA A 30 40.00 45.55 -17.16
C ALA A 30 40.49 45.70 -18.61
N GLY A 31 39.80 45.10 -19.58
CA GLY A 31 40.06 45.37 -21.01
C GLY A 31 39.56 46.75 -21.46
N PHE A 32 38.52 47.26 -20.82
CA PHE A 32 37.76 48.43 -21.29
C PHE A 32 38.22 49.80 -20.77
N LEU A 33 39.25 49.87 -19.92
CA LEU A 33 39.75 51.14 -19.35
C LEU A 33 41.26 51.42 -19.56
N ALA A 34 41.96 50.57 -20.32
CA ALA A 34 43.36 50.78 -20.70
C ALA A 34 43.62 50.82 -22.23
N GLY A 35 42.63 50.51 -23.07
CA GLY A 35 42.70 50.67 -24.54
C GLY A 35 42.21 52.04 -25.07
N LEU A 36 41.45 52.78 -24.26
CA LEU A 36 40.79 54.03 -24.67
C LEU A 36 41.67 55.29 -24.84
N PRO A 37 42.95 55.36 -24.36
CA PRO A 37 43.89 56.39 -24.82
C PRO A 37 44.43 56.17 -26.24
N GLY A 38 44.28 54.96 -26.81
CA GLY A 38 44.77 54.62 -28.15
C GLY A 38 43.80 55.00 -29.27
N LEU A 39 42.50 54.81 -29.06
CA LEU A 39 41.48 54.98 -30.12
C LEU A 39 40.79 56.35 -30.15
N LEU A 40 40.92 57.17 -29.10
CA LEU A 40 40.63 58.62 -29.19
C LEU A 40 41.72 59.39 -29.97
N GLY A 41 42.81 58.73 -30.39
CA GLY A 41 43.83 59.30 -31.27
C GLY A 41 43.48 59.28 -32.77
N GLY A 42 42.48 58.50 -33.20
CA GLY A 42 42.12 58.34 -34.62
C GLY A 42 41.18 59.42 -35.17
N GLY A 43 40.36 60.04 -34.33
CA GLY A 43 39.34 61.02 -34.73
C GLY A 43 39.83 62.46 -34.94
N ALA A 44 41.14 62.71 -34.78
CA ALA A 44 41.73 64.05 -34.81
C ALA A 44 42.90 64.20 -35.81
N LEU A 45 42.99 63.31 -36.81
CA LEU A 45 44.06 63.32 -37.83
C LEU A 45 43.64 63.92 -39.19
N ILE A 46 42.50 64.63 -39.26
CA ILE A 46 42.18 65.55 -40.36
C ILE A 46 42.03 66.95 -39.78
N VAL A 47 43.15 67.67 -39.69
CA VAL A 47 43.29 69.15 -39.54
C VAL A 47 44.78 69.58 -39.47
N VAL A 48 45.70 68.70 -39.04
CA VAL A 48 47.10 69.07 -38.73
C VAL A 48 48.00 69.33 -39.97
N VAL A 49 47.55 69.00 -41.19
CA VAL A 49 48.24 69.42 -42.43
C VAL A 49 48.08 70.94 -42.67
N GLY A 50 47.02 71.56 -42.15
CA GLY A 50 46.73 72.99 -42.34
C GLY A 50 47.61 73.97 -41.56
N THR A 51 48.39 73.52 -40.57
CA THR A 51 49.10 74.40 -39.61
C THR A 51 50.62 74.39 -39.70
N VAL A 52 51.22 73.56 -40.56
CA VAL A 52 52.69 73.47 -40.72
C VAL A 52 53.20 74.04 -42.06
N LEU A 53 52.34 74.18 -43.08
CA LEU A 53 52.68 74.87 -44.35
C LEU A 53 52.22 76.33 -44.41
N GLY A 54 51.37 76.79 -43.49
CA GLY A 54 50.75 78.12 -43.50
C GLY A 54 51.48 79.24 -42.73
N HIS A 55 52.79 79.13 -42.44
CA HIS A 55 53.49 80.11 -41.58
C HIS A 55 54.85 80.64 -42.09
N TRP A 56 55.24 80.37 -43.35
CA TRP A 56 56.46 80.94 -43.93
C TRP A 56 56.37 81.35 -45.41
N SER A 57 55.26 81.97 -45.81
CA SER A 57 55.24 82.96 -46.91
C SER A 57 53.96 83.80 -46.79
N SER A 58 54.01 85.06 -47.24
CA SER A 58 52.95 86.09 -47.14
C SER A 58 52.84 86.84 -45.81
N SER A 59 53.70 87.85 -45.65
CA SER A 59 53.28 89.07 -44.95
C SER A 59 53.72 90.32 -45.73
N HIS A 60 52.73 90.93 -46.39
CA HIS A 60 52.68 92.35 -46.76
C HIS A 60 53.74 92.91 -47.72
N ILE A 61 53.53 92.65 -49.02
CA ILE A 61 53.52 93.77 -49.98
C ILE A 61 52.06 94.22 -50.09
N ASP A 62 51.71 95.31 -49.41
CA ASP A 62 51.20 96.54 -50.04
C ASP A 62 50.84 97.57 -48.95
N SER A 63 51.84 98.26 -48.43
CA SER A 63 51.62 99.49 -47.66
C SER A 63 51.78 100.68 -48.59
N THR A 64 50.68 101.01 -49.27
CA THR A 64 50.29 102.34 -49.72
C THR A 64 51.42 103.35 -49.98
N LEU A 65 51.60 103.60 -51.27
CA LEU A 65 51.77 104.95 -51.82
C LEU A 65 51.13 106.05 -50.96
N GLU A 66 51.73 107.24 -51.00
CA GLU A 66 51.29 108.48 -50.33
C GLU A 66 51.68 108.66 -48.86
N ARG A 67 52.98 108.93 -48.64
CA ARG A 67 53.36 109.99 -47.70
C ARG A 67 54.30 111.04 -48.31
N ILE A 68 53.67 111.95 -49.04
CA ILE A 68 53.91 113.39 -49.06
C ILE A 68 55.37 113.85 -49.24
N GLU A 69 55.65 114.22 -50.49
CA GLU A 69 56.29 115.47 -50.94
C GLU A 69 56.47 116.58 -49.87
N THR A 70 57.48 116.46 -49.00
CA THR A 70 58.18 117.56 -48.28
C THR A 70 59.44 116.95 -47.63
N GLU A 71 60.66 117.49 -47.71
CA GLU A 71 61.11 118.86 -48.01
C GLU A 71 62.14 118.93 -49.15
N ALA A 72 61.89 119.77 -50.16
CA ALA A 72 62.98 120.45 -50.84
C ALA A 72 63.40 121.65 -49.98
N ARG A 73 64.63 121.62 -49.41
CA ARG A 73 65.22 122.77 -48.72
C ARG A 73 66.09 123.58 -49.68
N PRO A 74 65.82 124.88 -49.90
CA PRO A 74 66.69 125.76 -50.66
C PRO A 74 67.73 126.49 -49.78
N GLY A 75 68.85 126.88 -50.39
CA GLY A 75 69.88 127.75 -49.80
C GLY A 75 71.06 126.99 -49.16
N ASP A 76 72.33 127.28 -49.45
CA ASP A 76 72.91 128.37 -50.28
C ASP A 76 74.22 127.94 -51.00
N ALA A 77 74.63 128.79 -51.96
CA ALA A 77 75.92 128.96 -52.65
C ALA A 77 77.21 128.43 -51.94
N GLU A 78 78.35 128.12 -52.58
CA GLU A 78 78.91 128.31 -53.94
C GLU A 78 80.10 127.29 -54.12
N ALA A 79 80.78 127.03 -55.25
CA ALA A 79 80.82 127.59 -56.62
C ALA A 79 81.40 126.57 -57.65
N VAL A 80 81.38 126.94 -58.94
CA VAL A 80 82.37 126.74 -60.06
C VAL A 80 83.33 125.52 -60.03
N GLY A 81 83.55 124.75 -61.11
CA GLY A 81 83.03 124.88 -62.49
C GLY A 81 83.76 123.99 -63.51
N TYR A 82 83.64 124.36 -64.79
CA TYR A 82 84.25 123.78 -66.01
C TYR A 82 85.59 123.04 -65.88
N GLU A 83 85.73 121.92 -66.60
CA GLU A 83 86.56 121.93 -67.82
C GLU A 83 86.15 120.83 -68.84
N PHE A 84 86.01 121.24 -70.10
CA PHE A 84 86.02 120.38 -71.28
C PHE A 84 87.03 121.03 -72.21
N ASP A 85 88.22 120.45 -72.38
CA ASP A 85 88.94 120.49 -73.65
C ASP A 85 90.08 119.44 -73.69
N ALA A 86 90.58 119.22 -74.91
CA ALA A 86 91.70 118.35 -75.31
C ALA A 86 91.34 116.97 -75.89
N MET A 87 90.73 117.05 -77.07
CA MET A 87 90.87 116.06 -78.14
C MET A 87 92.35 115.65 -78.36
N ASN A 88 92.71 114.37 -78.11
CA ASN A 88 93.62 113.52 -78.91
C ASN A 88 93.87 112.15 -78.24
N ASP A 89 93.08 111.15 -78.59
CA ASP A 89 93.58 109.96 -79.31
C ASP A 89 92.39 109.03 -79.65
N ALA A 90 92.23 108.73 -80.94
CA ALA A 90 91.01 108.10 -81.48
C ALA A 90 91.27 106.67 -81.97
N THR A 91 91.44 105.73 -81.03
CA THR A 91 91.61 104.29 -81.38
C THR A 91 90.74 103.32 -80.56
N ASP A 92 90.33 103.64 -79.33
CA ASP A 92 89.70 102.66 -78.41
C ASP A 92 88.16 102.80 -78.22
N LEU A 93 87.47 103.61 -79.05
CA LEU A 93 86.01 103.76 -78.97
C LEU A 93 85.24 102.58 -79.62
N GLY A 94 85.92 101.71 -80.38
CA GLY A 94 85.31 100.55 -81.04
C GLY A 94 84.92 99.43 -80.07
N ASP A 95 85.85 99.05 -79.20
CA ASP A 95 85.71 97.87 -78.33
C ASP A 95 84.64 98.06 -77.23
N ALA A 96 84.45 99.30 -76.76
CA ALA A 96 83.44 99.63 -75.76
C ALA A 96 82.01 99.42 -76.28
N LEU A 97 81.75 99.67 -77.56
CA LEU A 97 80.41 99.57 -78.15
C LEU A 97 80.00 98.12 -78.48
N GLU A 98 80.97 97.25 -78.82
CA GLU A 98 80.70 95.83 -79.09
C GLU A 98 80.36 95.06 -77.80
N SER A 99 80.99 95.43 -76.67
CA SER A 99 80.69 94.84 -75.35
C SER A 99 79.22 95.02 -74.96
N THR A 100 78.72 96.26 -75.01
CA THR A 100 77.34 96.60 -74.62
C THR A 100 76.30 95.95 -75.53
N LEU A 101 76.59 95.77 -76.82
CA LEU A 101 75.69 95.10 -77.77
C LEU A 101 75.62 93.58 -77.58
N LYS A 102 76.70 92.93 -77.11
CA LYS A 102 76.68 91.51 -76.72
C LYS A 102 75.90 91.29 -75.42
N GLU A 103 76.10 92.17 -74.44
CA GLU A 103 75.40 92.12 -73.14
C GLU A 103 73.88 92.32 -73.31
N ASN A 104 73.46 93.26 -74.16
CA ASN A 104 72.04 93.52 -74.45
C ASN A 104 71.36 92.39 -75.27
N ARG A 105 72.12 91.49 -75.91
CA ARG A 105 71.59 90.28 -76.53
C ARG A 105 71.37 89.18 -75.49
N ARG A 106 72.37 88.96 -74.63
CA ARG A 106 72.33 87.96 -73.56
C ARG A 106 71.23 88.23 -72.52
N LEU A 107 70.87 89.50 -72.30
CA LEU A 107 69.72 89.89 -71.48
C LEU A 107 68.37 89.56 -72.12
N ARG A 108 68.25 89.63 -73.46
CA ARG A 108 67.01 89.23 -74.17
C ARG A 108 66.81 87.73 -74.18
N GLU A 109 67.88 86.97 -74.39
CA GLU A 109 67.86 85.50 -74.31
C GLU A 109 67.40 85.05 -72.90
N ARG A 110 67.95 85.66 -71.84
CA ARG A 110 67.50 85.38 -70.45
C ARG A 110 66.09 85.83 -70.10
N THR A 111 65.51 86.82 -70.80
CA THR A 111 64.09 87.19 -70.57
C THR A 111 63.16 86.18 -71.21
N SER A 112 63.50 85.69 -72.41
CA SER A 112 62.75 84.60 -73.06
C SER A 112 62.82 83.28 -72.28
N GLU A 113 63.98 82.93 -71.71
CA GLU A 113 64.12 81.76 -70.83
C GLU A 113 63.26 81.90 -69.55
N LEU A 114 63.19 83.11 -68.98
CA LEU A 114 62.37 83.36 -67.77
C LEU A 114 60.87 83.41 -68.07
N GLU A 115 60.45 83.90 -69.25
CA GLU A 115 59.05 83.86 -69.68
C GLU A 115 58.60 82.39 -69.90
N GLU A 116 59.43 81.56 -70.52
CA GLU A 116 59.16 80.12 -70.73
C GLU A 116 59.20 79.32 -69.39
N GLU A 117 60.03 79.75 -68.42
CA GLU A 117 60.05 79.20 -67.05
C GLU A 117 58.82 79.63 -66.23
N ILE A 118 58.31 80.85 -66.40
CA ILE A 118 57.09 81.34 -65.75
C ILE A 118 55.85 80.60 -66.29
N ASP A 119 55.68 80.51 -67.61
CA ASP A 119 54.55 79.77 -68.22
C ASP A 119 54.53 78.30 -67.76
N SER A 120 55.71 77.68 -67.61
CA SER A 120 55.85 76.31 -67.08
C SER A 120 55.50 76.20 -65.58
N LEU A 121 55.78 77.23 -64.78
CA LEU A 121 55.42 77.28 -63.37
C LEU A 121 53.93 77.59 -63.16
N GLU A 122 53.32 78.45 -63.98
CA GLU A 122 51.88 78.72 -63.96
C GLU A 122 51.09 77.46 -64.35
N ALA A 123 51.45 76.79 -65.45
CA ALA A 123 50.83 75.52 -65.86
C ALA A 123 51.06 74.34 -64.90
N ARG A 124 52.05 74.45 -64.00
CA ARG A 124 52.27 73.51 -62.90
C ARG A 124 51.43 73.87 -61.66
N ASN A 125 51.30 75.16 -61.34
CA ASN A 125 50.46 75.62 -60.24
C ASN A 125 48.98 75.38 -60.52
N GLU A 126 48.49 75.65 -61.73
CA GLU A 126 47.10 75.33 -62.12
C GLU A 126 46.77 73.84 -61.94
N ARG A 127 47.73 72.94 -62.24
CA ARG A 127 47.58 71.50 -61.98
C ARG A 127 47.60 71.15 -60.49
N ILE A 128 48.43 71.80 -59.68
CA ILE A 128 48.42 71.63 -58.21
C ILE A 128 47.09 72.12 -57.62
N GLU A 129 46.56 73.25 -58.10
CA GLU A 129 45.27 73.78 -57.66
C GLU A 129 44.10 72.85 -58.05
N ALA A 130 44.13 72.25 -59.25
CA ALA A 130 43.17 71.23 -59.66
C ALA A 130 43.24 69.97 -58.78
N GLN A 131 44.43 69.39 -58.59
CA GLN A 131 44.62 68.23 -57.71
C GLN A 131 44.21 68.53 -56.25
N ALA A 132 44.43 69.75 -55.76
CA ALA A 132 44.02 70.16 -54.42
C ALA A 132 42.50 70.28 -54.30
N ALA A 133 41.80 70.74 -55.34
CA ALA A 133 40.34 70.79 -55.38
C ALA A 133 39.71 69.39 -55.43
N ASP A 134 40.25 68.49 -56.27
CA ASP A 134 39.80 67.09 -56.35
C ASP A 134 40.03 66.36 -55.02
N LEU A 135 41.15 66.61 -54.35
CA LEU A 135 41.41 66.11 -52.99
C LEU A 135 40.45 66.70 -51.95
N GLU A 136 40.14 68.00 -52.02
CA GLU A 136 39.19 68.65 -51.10
C GLU A 136 37.78 68.04 -51.24
N GLU A 137 37.30 67.82 -52.47
CA GLU A 137 36.03 67.13 -52.72
C GLU A 137 36.06 65.68 -52.22
N ALA A 138 37.11 64.93 -52.54
CA ALA A 138 37.28 63.54 -52.10
C ALA A 138 37.33 63.42 -50.56
N MET A 139 38.09 64.29 -49.88
CA MET A 139 38.13 64.36 -48.42
C MET A 139 36.78 64.76 -47.83
N GLY A 140 36.05 65.69 -48.45
CA GLY A 140 34.69 66.08 -48.04
C GLY A 140 33.69 64.92 -48.13
N LEU A 141 33.76 64.13 -49.20
CA LEU A 141 32.95 62.91 -49.36
C LEU A 141 33.30 61.84 -48.33
N CYS A 142 34.58 61.65 -48.03
CA CYS A 142 35.05 60.68 -47.03
C CYS A 142 34.67 61.09 -45.60
N ALA A 143 34.77 62.39 -45.27
CA ALA A 143 34.26 62.95 -44.02
C ALA A 143 32.73 62.80 -43.87
N ALA A 144 32.00 62.73 -44.99
CA ALA A 144 30.57 62.39 -45.02
C ALA A 144 30.29 60.86 -45.08
N GLY A 145 31.28 60.02 -44.74
CA GLY A 145 31.18 58.57 -44.68
C GLY A 145 31.17 57.85 -46.04
N ARG A 146 31.48 58.53 -47.15
CA ARG A 146 31.48 57.93 -48.50
C ARG A 146 32.85 57.38 -48.88
N LEU A 147 33.25 56.34 -48.15
CA LEU A 147 34.58 55.74 -48.26
C LEU A 147 34.88 55.13 -49.65
N ALA A 148 33.85 54.79 -50.43
CA ALA A 148 33.98 54.24 -51.78
C ALA A 148 34.52 55.22 -52.85
N HIS A 149 34.71 56.50 -52.52
CA HIS A 149 35.25 57.49 -53.46
C HIS A 149 36.77 57.34 -53.62
N ARG A 150 37.29 57.58 -54.83
CA ARG A 150 38.72 57.48 -55.19
C ARG A 150 39.05 58.59 -56.18
N ILE A 151 40.26 59.11 -56.11
CA ILE A 151 40.78 60.12 -57.05
C ILE A 151 41.42 59.39 -58.22
N GLU A 152 41.18 59.82 -59.46
CA GLU A 152 41.86 59.24 -60.63
C GLU A 152 43.34 59.68 -60.64
N PRO A 153 44.31 58.75 -60.75
CA PRO A 153 45.72 59.12 -60.80
C PRO A 153 46.07 59.75 -62.17
N ASP A 154 46.74 60.90 -62.14
CA ASP A 154 47.25 61.62 -63.31
C ASP A 154 48.76 61.37 -63.46
N GLU A 155 49.18 60.74 -64.56
CA GLU A 155 50.60 60.44 -64.84
C GLU A 155 51.44 61.72 -65.09
N ASP A 156 50.82 62.84 -65.45
CA ASP A 156 51.46 64.14 -65.68
C ASP A 156 51.38 65.08 -64.44
N ALA A 157 50.96 64.53 -63.29
CA ALA A 157 50.87 65.25 -62.02
C ALA A 157 52.24 65.59 -61.41
N PRO A 158 52.37 66.75 -60.75
CA PRO A 158 53.58 67.09 -60.00
C PRO A 158 53.70 66.41 -58.61
N LEU A 159 52.68 65.69 -58.14
CA LEU A 159 52.63 65.00 -56.84
C LEU A 159 51.74 63.73 -56.88
N ASP A 160 52.19 62.65 -56.24
CA ASP A 160 51.52 61.32 -56.19
C ASP A 160 50.34 61.24 -55.19
N VAL A 161 49.65 62.35 -54.93
CA VAL A 161 48.67 62.50 -53.84
C VAL A 161 47.44 61.60 -54.03
N ALA A 162 47.05 61.34 -55.28
CA ALA A 162 45.92 60.45 -55.59
C ALA A 162 46.20 58.99 -55.16
N GLU A 163 47.42 58.50 -55.35
CA GLU A 163 47.78 57.12 -54.97
C GLU A 163 47.80 56.94 -53.45
N GLU A 164 48.47 57.85 -52.73
CA GLU A 164 48.54 57.84 -51.26
C GLU A 164 47.15 58.01 -50.61
N PHE A 165 46.29 58.89 -51.16
CA PHE A 165 44.91 59.03 -50.72
C PHE A 165 44.11 57.73 -50.94
N ASN A 166 44.20 57.14 -52.14
CA ASN A 166 43.49 55.91 -52.47
C ASN A 166 43.93 54.73 -51.57
N ALA A 167 45.23 54.61 -51.27
CA ALA A 167 45.77 53.60 -50.36
C ALA A 167 45.27 53.77 -48.91
N MET A 168 45.21 55.02 -48.41
CA MET A 168 44.61 55.33 -47.11
C MET A 168 43.12 54.94 -47.08
N MET A 169 42.39 55.16 -48.17
CA MET A 169 40.97 54.79 -48.27
C MET A 169 40.76 53.28 -48.33
N ASP A 170 41.64 52.53 -48.99
CA ASP A 170 41.60 51.05 -49.00
C ASP A 170 41.83 50.47 -47.59
N GLU A 171 42.79 51.00 -46.83
CA GLU A 171 43.06 50.58 -45.44
C GLU A 171 41.90 50.94 -44.49
N LEU A 172 41.29 52.12 -44.69
CA LEU A 172 40.13 52.56 -43.90
C LEU A 172 38.88 51.72 -44.21
N GLU A 173 38.60 51.40 -45.48
CA GLU A 173 37.54 50.45 -45.85
C GLU A 173 37.83 49.03 -45.32
N GLY A 174 39.10 48.60 -45.34
CA GLY A 174 39.54 47.34 -44.74
C GLY A 174 39.31 47.28 -43.24
N THR A 175 39.57 48.38 -42.53
CA THR A 175 39.35 48.50 -41.08
C THR A 175 37.86 48.52 -40.74
N ILE A 176 37.05 49.29 -41.46
CA ILE A 176 35.59 49.33 -41.25
C ILE A 176 34.95 47.96 -41.52
N ARG A 177 35.44 47.19 -42.51
CA ARG A 177 34.97 45.81 -42.75
C ARG A 177 35.30 44.89 -41.58
N GLN A 178 36.56 44.85 -41.14
CA GLN A 178 36.97 44.05 -39.97
C GLN A 178 36.17 44.40 -38.70
N LEU A 179 35.86 45.68 -38.49
CA LEU A 179 35.02 46.11 -37.37
C LEU A 179 33.57 45.63 -37.51
N LYS A 180 32.99 45.63 -38.71
CA LYS A 180 31.65 45.06 -38.95
C LYS A 180 31.61 43.56 -38.72
N ASP A 181 32.62 42.83 -39.20
CA ASP A 181 32.71 41.38 -39.03
C ASP A 181 32.87 41.01 -37.54
N PHE A 182 33.72 41.74 -36.81
CA PHE A 182 33.88 41.58 -35.36
C PHE A 182 32.59 41.90 -34.59
N VAL A 183 31.89 42.98 -34.95
CA VAL A 183 30.62 43.34 -34.31
C VAL A 183 29.53 42.30 -34.59
N ALA A 184 29.46 41.75 -35.80
CA ALA A 184 28.55 40.66 -36.12
C ALA A 184 28.82 39.41 -35.27
N LEU A 185 30.10 39.05 -35.08
CA LEU A 185 30.50 37.97 -34.17
C LEU A 185 30.08 38.24 -32.73
N VAL A 186 30.30 39.47 -32.22
CA VAL A 186 29.90 39.85 -30.85
C VAL A 186 28.38 39.78 -30.65
N VAL A 187 27.57 40.16 -31.65
CA VAL A 187 26.10 39.99 -31.58
C VAL A 187 25.76 38.50 -31.47
N THR A 188 26.24 37.67 -32.40
CA THR A 188 25.96 36.22 -32.38
C THR A 188 26.37 35.56 -31.05
N SER A 189 27.58 35.84 -30.56
CA SER A 189 28.04 35.25 -29.28
C SER A 189 27.33 35.81 -28.06
N SER A 190 26.70 36.99 -28.14
CA SER A 190 25.85 37.52 -27.06
C SER A 190 24.47 36.83 -27.08
N ASP A 191 23.89 36.62 -28.28
CA ASP A 191 22.64 35.88 -28.45
C ASP A 191 22.79 34.40 -28.01
N GLU A 192 23.91 33.75 -28.37
CA GLU A 192 24.26 32.39 -27.91
C GLU A 192 24.44 32.31 -26.39
N LEU A 193 25.08 33.33 -25.78
CA LEU A 193 25.26 33.40 -24.33
C LEU A 193 23.93 33.60 -23.60
N LEU A 194 23.03 34.44 -24.13
CA LEU A 194 21.68 34.64 -23.57
C LEU A 194 20.88 33.33 -23.59
N ALA A 195 20.86 32.62 -24.72
CA ALA A 195 20.19 31.33 -24.83
C ALA A 195 20.77 30.29 -23.83
N GLY A 196 22.10 30.25 -23.68
CA GLY A 196 22.75 29.40 -22.68
C GLY A 196 22.43 29.78 -21.23
N THR A 197 22.28 31.08 -20.91
CA THR A 197 21.84 31.50 -19.57
C THR A 197 20.40 31.14 -19.28
N ASP A 198 19.51 31.19 -20.28
CA ASP A 198 18.10 30.79 -20.13
C ASP A 198 17.99 29.27 -19.87
N GLU A 199 18.74 28.46 -20.61
CA GLU A 199 18.79 26.99 -20.42
C GLU A 199 19.29 26.60 -19.02
N VAL A 200 20.41 27.19 -18.56
CA VAL A 200 20.92 26.91 -17.20
C VAL A 200 19.99 27.46 -16.12
N THR A 201 19.27 28.55 -16.37
CA THR A 201 18.26 29.08 -15.43
C THR A 201 17.05 28.15 -15.30
N ALA A 202 16.58 27.57 -16.42
CA ALA A 202 15.52 26.56 -16.41
C ALA A 202 15.96 25.32 -15.60
N ALA A 203 17.14 24.78 -15.88
CA ALA A 203 17.69 23.63 -15.13
C ALA A 203 17.93 23.94 -13.64
N SER A 204 18.27 25.18 -13.29
CA SER A 204 18.43 25.60 -11.88
C SER A 204 17.07 25.68 -11.15
N THR A 205 15.99 26.01 -11.87
CA THR A 205 14.62 25.97 -11.35
C THR A 205 14.17 24.53 -11.14
N GLU A 206 14.37 23.65 -12.13
CA GLU A 206 14.07 22.20 -12.04
C GLU A 206 14.78 21.54 -10.85
N ILE A 207 16.08 21.81 -10.66
CA ILE A 207 16.84 21.37 -9.48
C ILE A 207 16.26 21.92 -8.16
N SER A 208 15.63 23.10 -8.18
CA SER A 208 15.02 23.71 -6.99
C SER A 208 13.66 23.08 -6.64
N ASP A 209 12.93 22.59 -7.65
CA ASP A 209 11.68 21.84 -7.45
C ASP A 209 11.99 20.41 -6.99
N ASP A 210 12.90 19.70 -7.67
CA ASP A 210 13.37 18.35 -7.30
C ASP A 210 13.88 18.29 -5.84
N ILE A 211 14.63 19.31 -5.41
CA ILE A 211 15.24 19.33 -4.08
C ILE A 211 14.22 19.66 -2.98
N GLN A 212 13.13 20.34 -3.32
CA GLN A 212 11.99 20.55 -2.44
C GLN A 212 11.21 19.24 -2.25
N GLU A 213 10.98 18.48 -3.32
CA GLU A 213 10.37 17.13 -3.24
C GLU A 213 11.22 16.18 -2.38
N ILE A 214 12.55 16.20 -2.52
CA ILE A 214 13.47 15.44 -1.67
C ILE A 214 13.39 15.86 -0.19
N ALA A 215 13.23 17.16 0.09
CA ALA A 215 13.11 17.67 1.46
C ALA A 215 11.79 17.24 2.11
N ASP A 216 10.67 17.36 1.38
CA ASP A 216 9.34 16.97 1.85
C ASP A 216 9.23 15.45 2.01
N GLY A 217 9.74 14.68 1.05
CA GLY A 217 9.84 13.22 1.14
C GLY A 217 10.69 12.75 2.33
N SER A 218 11.77 13.48 2.66
CA SER A 218 12.57 13.22 3.87
C SER A 218 11.79 13.50 5.16
N SER A 219 10.93 14.53 5.18
CA SER A 219 10.07 14.83 6.34
C SER A 219 9.02 13.74 6.55
N VAL A 220 8.32 13.35 5.48
CA VAL A 220 7.34 12.25 5.50
C VAL A 220 8.00 10.93 5.90
N GLN A 221 9.25 10.69 5.48
CA GLN A 221 10.01 9.52 5.92
C GLN A 221 10.26 9.52 7.44
N SER A 222 10.66 10.66 8.03
CA SER A 222 10.83 10.78 9.48
C SER A 222 9.54 10.52 10.25
N GLU A 223 8.40 11.09 9.82
CA GLU A 223 7.09 10.84 10.45
C GLU A 223 6.68 9.36 10.40
N ARG A 224 6.95 8.68 9.27
CA ARG A 224 6.70 7.23 9.15
C ARG A 224 7.62 6.41 10.05
N LEU A 225 8.87 6.81 10.25
CA LEU A 225 9.81 6.14 11.14
C LEU A 225 9.44 6.30 12.61
N GLU A 226 8.90 7.45 13.02
CA GLU A 226 8.32 7.64 14.36
C GLU A 226 7.13 6.67 14.60
N ALA A 227 6.25 6.50 13.61
CA ALA A 227 5.15 5.54 13.69
C ALA A 227 5.64 4.09 13.79
N VAL A 228 6.65 3.69 13.01
CA VAL A 228 7.27 2.35 13.12
C VAL A 228 7.87 2.13 14.50
N ASN A 229 8.51 3.15 15.10
CA ASN A 229 9.10 3.03 16.44
C ASN A 229 8.01 2.81 17.52
N ALA A 230 6.85 3.49 17.40
CA ALA A 230 5.71 3.25 18.28
C ALA A 230 5.12 1.83 18.14
N GLU A 231 5.04 1.28 16.93
CA GLU A 231 4.64 -0.12 16.73
C GLU A 231 5.69 -1.12 17.28
N MET A 232 6.98 -0.79 17.25
CA MET A 232 8.02 -1.61 17.90
C MET A 232 7.90 -1.62 19.43
N ASP A 233 7.52 -0.50 20.06
CA ASP A 233 7.22 -0.44 21.49
C ASP A 233 6.03 -1.34 21.85
N VAL A 234 4.96 -1.33 21.03
CA VAL A 234 3.80 -2.22 21.19
C VAL A 234 4.20 -3.69 21.01
N LEU A 235 5.00 -4.00 19.99
CA LEU A 235 5.50 -5.36 19.75
C LEU A 235 6.35 -5.86 20.94
N SER A 236 7.22 -5.01 21.51
CA SER A 236 8.00 -5.36 22.70
C SER A 236 7.09 -5.68 23.90
N SER A 237 6.02 -4.90 24.11
CA SER A 237 5.04 -5.18 25.17
C SER A 237 4.32 -6.52 24.96
N ASN A 238 3.97 -6.84 23.70
CA ASN A 238 3.32 -8.11 23.36
C ASN A 238 4.24 -9.31 23.59
N ILE A 239 5.54 -9.18 23.26
CA ILE A 239 6.55 -10.23 23.51
C ILE A 239 6.72 -10.48 25.01
N GLU A 240 6.77 -9.42 25.83
CA GLU A 240 6.80 -9.56 27.30
C GLU A 240 5.54 -10.25 27.85
N GLU A 241 4.36 -9.94 27.30
CA GLU A 241 3.11 -10.60 27.69
C GLU A 241 3.06 -12.07 27.26
N ILE A 242 3.52 -12.40 26.05
CA ILE A 242 3.64 -13.79 25.56
C ILE A 242 4.56 -14.60 26.48
N ALA A 243 5.73 -14.05 26.85
CA ALA A 243 6.64 -14.71 27.78
C ALA A 243 5.99 -14.96 29.17
N SER A 244 5.29 -13.96 29.71
CA SER A 244 4.61 -14.08 31.01
C SER A 244 3.46 -15.09 30.99
N ARG A 245 2.65 -15.10 29.92
CA ARG A 245 1.57 -16.08 29.71
C ARG A 245 2.14 -17.49 29.54
N SER A 246 3.24 -17.63 28.79
CA SER A 246 3.96 -18.89 28.58
C SER A 246 4.44 -19.49 29.91
N GLU A 247 5.11 -18.71 30.77
CA GLU A 247 5.56 -19.21 32.09
C GLU A 247 4.39 -19.67 32.98
N ARG A 248 3.23 -19.02 32.89
CA ARG A 248 2.00 -19.46 33.56
C ARG A 248 1.48 -20.80 33.02
N VAL A 249 1.53 -21.05 31.71
CA VAL A 249 1.14 -22.33 31.11
C VAL A 249 2.13 -23.45 31.47
N ALA A 250 3.44 -23.19 31.48
CA ALA A 250 4.44 -24.15 31.94
C ALA A 250 4.20 -24.55 33.41
N SER A 251 3.92 -23.58 34.29
CA SER A 251 3.60 -23.86 35.69
C SER A 251 2.33 -24.69 35.86
N LEU A 252 1.29 -24.45 35.04
CA LEU A 252 0.05 -25.23 35.08
C LEU A 252 0.27 -26.65 34.57
N SER A 253 1.04 -26.82 33.48
CA SER A 253 1.39 -28.13 32.92
C SER A 253 2.14 -28.99 33.94
N ALA A 254 3.11 -28.40 34.65
CA ALA A 254 3.82 -29.07 35.75
C ALA A 254 2.90 -29.49 36.92
N GLU A 255 1.89 -28.67 37.25
CA GLU A 255 0.87 -29.02 38.26
C GLU A 255 -0.06 -30.14 37.77
N THR A 256 -0.39 -30.19 36.48
CA THR A 256 -1.18 -31.25 35.84
C THR A 256 -0.44 -32.58 35.87
N VAL A 257 0.85 -32.64 35.52
CA VAL A 257 1.67 -33.87 35.60
C VAL A 257 1.70 -34.43 37.03
N GLU A 258 1.97 -33.56 38.01
CA GLU A 258 1.98 -33.92 39.44
C GLU A 258 0.59 -34.34 39.96
N THR A 259 -0.49 -33.82 39.38
CA THR A 259 -1.87 -34.23 39.69
C THR A 259 -2.22 -35.58 39.06
N GLY A 260 -1.82 -35.83 37.82
CA GLY A 260 -1.92 -37.12 37.15
C GLY A 260 -1.17 -38.21 37.94
N HIS A 261 0.04 -37.92 38.41
CA HIS A 261 0.80 -38.83 39.29
C HIS A 261 0.06 -39.20 40.58
N LYS A 262 -0.57 -38.23 41.26
CA LYS A 262 -1.41 -38.50 42.45
C LYS A 262 -2.66 -39.30 42.12
N GLY A 263 -3.29 -39.01 40.98
CA GLY A 263 -4.42 -39.79 40.46
C GLY A 263 -4.04 -41.25 40.24
N ARG A 264 -2.88 -41.51 39.61
CA ARG A 264 -2.34 -42.86 39.38
C ARG A 264 -2.06 -43.62 40.68
N GLU A 265 -1.53 -42.96 41.71
CA GLU A 265 -1.32 -43.57 43.04
C GLU A 265 -2.65 -43.94 43.72
N ALA A 266 -3.65 -43.06 43.63
CA ALA A 266 -4.99 -43.32 44.15
C ALA A 266 -5.70 -44.47 43.40
N ALA A 267 -5.62 -44.52 42.07
CA ALA A 267 -6.20 -45.58 41.25
C ALA A 267 -5.57 -46.95 41.57
N ARG A 268 -4.24 -47.03 41.70
CA ARG A 268 -3.55 -48.26 42.13
C ARG A 268 -4.01 -48.72 43.53
N THR A 269 -4.15 -47.78 44.46
CA THR A 269 -4.68 -48.08 45.80
C THR A 269 -6.12 -48.62 45.76
N ALA A 270 -6.93 -48.20 44.78
CA ALA A 270 -8.28 -48.73 44.58
C ALA A 270 -8.27 -50.14 43.98
N ILE A 271 -7.37 -50.44 43.04
CA ILE A 271 -7.17 -51.79 42.49
C ILE A 271 -6.74 -52.77 43.60
N ASP A 272 -5.71 -52.41 44.39
CA ASP A 272 -5.26 -53.21 45.55
C ASP A 272 -6.43 -53.53 46.51
N GLY A 273 -7.35 -52.57 46.71
CA GLY A 273 -8.54 -52.74 47.52
C GLY A 273 -9.62 -53.65 46.89
N LEU A 274 -9.77 -53.63 45.57
CA LEU A 274 -10.67 -54.53 44.85
C LEU A 274 -10.16 -55.99 44.87
N GLU A 275 -8.84 -56.20 44.74
CA GLU A 275 -8.21 -57.52 44.91
C GLU A 275 -8.42 -58.11 46.32
N GLU A 276 -8.38 -57.28 47.37
CA GLU A 276 -8.68 -57.71 48.75
C GLU A 276 -10.16 -58.13 48.90
N ILE A 277 -11.09 -57.43 48.23
CA ILE A 277 -12.53 -57.77 48.24
C ILE A 277 -12.81 -59.02 47.41
N GLU A 278 -12.14 -59.23 46.26
CA GLU A 278 -12.23 -60.46 45.46
C GLU A 278 -11.79 -61.66 46.32
N THR A 279 -10.64 -61.55 46.99
CA THR A 279 -10.12 -62.59 47.89
C THR A 279 -11.11 -62.91 49.01
N GLY A 280 -11.68 -61.89 49.66
CA GLY A 280 -12.69 -62.08 50.70
C GLY A 280 -14.02 -62.65 50.20
N SER A 281 -14.36 -62.44 48.93
CA SER A 281 -15.54 -63.01 48.28
C SER A 281 -15.35 -64.51 48.03
N ALA A 282 -14.17 -64.91 47.53
CA ALA A 282 -13.83 -66.33 47.35
C ALA A 282 -13.84 -67.11 48.68
N GLU A 283 -13.31 -66.54 49.77
CA GLU A 283 -13.41 -67.14 51.12
C GLU A 283 -14.87 -67.29 51.58
N ALA A 284 -15.75 -66.35 51.20
CA ALA A 284 -17.17 -66.44 51.52
C ALA A 284 -17.88 -67.55 50.74
N VAL A 285 -17.50 -67.80 49.48
CA VAL A 285 -18.02 -68.94 48.69
C VAL A 285 -17.64 -70.27 49.36
N GLU A 286 -16.37 -70.49 49.71
CA GLU A 286 -15.91 -71.72 50.37
C GLU A 286 -16.66 -71.99 51.69
N ALA A 287 -16.91 -70.94 52.48
CA ALA A 287 -17.69 -71.04 53.72
C ALA A 287 -19.18 -71.37 53.48
N ILE A 288 -19.76 -70.89 52.39
CA ILE A 288 -21.15 -71.15 51.97
C ILE A 288 -21.30 -72.58 51.42
N GLU A 289 -20.32 -73.07 50.64
CA GLU A 289 -20.25 -74.46 50.17
C GLU A 289 -20.13 -75.43 51.34
N THR A 290 -19.22 -75.16 52.29
CA THR A 290 -19.06 -75.95 53.53
C THR A 290 -20.37 -76.02 54.33
N LEU A 291 -21.11 -74.89 54.42
CA LEU A 291 -22.42 -74.86 55.08
C LEU A 291 -23.47 -75.70 54.33
N ASN A 292 -23.40 -75.78 53.00
CA ASN A 292 -24.31 -76.62 52.22
C ASN A 292 -24.03 -78.12 52.48
N GLU A 293 -22.76 -78.54 52.50
CA GLU A 293 -22.38 -79.91 52.86
C GLU A 293 -22.86 -80.30 54.28
N ASP A 294 -22.67 -79.42 55.26
CA ASP A 294 -23.16 -79.62 56.63
C ASP A 294 -24.69 -79.75 56.68
N VAL A 295 -25.42 -79.01 55.85
CA VAL A 295 -26.89 -79.05 55.80
C VAL A 295 -27.40 -80.33 55.12
N GLU A 296 -26.78 -80.79 54.05
CA GLU A 296 -27.08 -82.08 53.41
C GLU A 296 -26.83 -83.26 54.39
N ALA A 297 -25.73 -83.23 55.13
CA ALA A 297 -25.41 -84.25 56.13
C ALA A 297 -26.41 -84.26 57.33
N ILE A 298 -27.02 -83.12 57.65
CA ILE A 298 -28.10 -83.05 58.65
C ILE A 298 -29.41 -83.59 58.07
N ASP A 299 -29.68 -83.38 56.78
CA ASP A 299 -30.90 -83.83 56.10
C ASP A 299 -30.98 -85.38 56.05
N GLU A 300 -29.90 -86.06 55.65
CA GLU A 300 -29.78 -87.53 55.72
C GLU A 300 -30.07 -88.08 57.14
N LEU A 301 -29.63 -87.35 58.17
CA LEU A 301 -29.86 -87.73 59.57
C LEU A 301 -31.33 -87.53 59.97
N VAL A 302 -32.00 -86.51 59.44
CA VAL A 302 -33.41 -86.20 59.70
C VAL A 302 -34.33 -87.20 58.99
N GLU A 303 -34.03 -87.58 57.74
CA GLU A 303 -34.70 -88.69 57.03
C GLU A 303 -34.61 -89.97 57.86
N LEU A 304 -33.42 -90.35 58.33
CA LEU A 304 -33.22 -91.53 59.17
C LEU A 304 -34.05 -91.47 60.47
N ILE A 305 -34.17 -90.30 61.10
CA ILE A 305 -35.00 -90.10 62.29
C ILE A 305 -36.49 -90.25 61.96
N ALA A 306 -36.96 -89.71 60.83
CA ALA A 306 -38.33 -89.85 60.35
C ALA A 306 -38.67 -91.33 60.06
N ASP A 307 -37.74 -92.07 59.45
CA ASP A 307 -37.87 -93.50 59.15
C ASP A 307 -37.94 -94.35 60.43
N ILE A 308 -37.06 -94.07 61.41
CA ILE A 308 -37.09 -94.71 62.74
C ILE A 308 -38.42 -94.39 63.46
N ALA A 309 -38.90 -93.15 63.38
CA ALA A 309 -40.18 -92.74 63.96
C ALA A 309 -41.36 -93.45 63.29
N HIS A 310 -41.37 -93.57 61.96
CA HIS A 310 -42.38 -94.30 61.20
C HIS A 310 -42.40 -95.80 61.55
N GLN A 311 -41.23 -96.44 61.61
CA GLN A 311 -41.11 -97.83 62.05
C GLN A 311 -41.58 -98.02 63.50
N THR A 312 -41.26 -97.08 64.39
CA THR A 312 -41.69 -97.11 65.80
C THR A 312 -43.21 -96.94 65.95
N ASN A 313 -43.81 -96.01 65.19
CA ASN A 313 -45.27 -95.82 65.09
C ASN A 313 -45.96 -97.10 64.60
N MET A 314 -45.42 -97.76 63.55
CA MET A 314 -45.93 -99.03 63.04
C MET A 314 -45.78 -100.20 64.03
N LEU A 315 -44.66 -100.29 64.75
CA LEU A 315 -44.46 -101.28 65.81
C LEU A 315 -45.43 -101.06 66.99
N ALA A 316 -45.60 -99.82 67.41
CA ALA A 316 -46.52 -99.43 68.48
C ALA A 316 -48.00 -99.66 68.10
N LEU A 317 -48.38 -99.35 66.85
CA LEU A 317 -49.69 -99.66 66.30
C LEU A 317 -49.97 -101.18 66.29
N ASN A 318 -49.01 -101.99 65.83
CA ASN A 318 -49.12 -103.45 65.86
C ASN A 318 -49.24 -103.99 67.29
N ALA A 319 -48.49 -103.44 68.25
CA ALA A 319 -48.58 -103.80 69.66
C ALA A 319 -49.94 -103.44 70.28
N ASN A 320 -50.49 -102.27 69.96
CA ASN A 320 -51.80 -101.81 70.42
C ASN A 320 -52.95 -102.67 69.84
N ILE A 321 -52.84 -103.07 68.57
CA ILE A 321 -53.76 -104.02 67.93
C ILE A 321 -53.74 -105.40 68.61
N GLU A 322 -52.55 -105.91 68.94
CA GLU A 322 -52.43 -107.24 69.57
C GLU A 322 -52.89 -107.22 71.04
N ALA A 323 -52.60 -106.15 71.79
CA ALA A 323 -53.15 -105.91 73.12
C ALA A 323 -54.69 -105.85 73.10
N SER A 324 -55.28 -105.25 72.06
CA SER A 324 -56.73 -105.20 71.84
C SER A 324 -57.35 -106.54 71.43
N ARG A 325 -56.57 -107.48 70.87
CA ARG A 325 -57.04 -108.82 70.46
C ARG A 325 -57.00 -109.85 71.59
N GLY A 326 -56.15 -109.66 72.59
CA GLY A 326 -55.97 -110.53 73.75
C GLY A 326 -57.12 -110.50 74.77
N SER A 327 -58.37 -110.77 74.35
CA SER A 327 -59.55 -110.77 75.24
C SER A 327 -59.50 -111.91 76.28
N GLY A 328 -58.90 -111.66 77.45
CA GLY A 328 -58.78 -112.70 78.50
C GLY A 328 -58.36 -112.31 79.93
N GLY A 329 -57.89 -111.08 80.21
CA GLY A 329 -57.53 -110.67 81.58
C GLY A 329 -57.00 -109.23 81.72
N ASP A 330 -56.98 -108.72 82.96
CA ASP A 330 -56.62 -107.33 83.34
C ASP A 330 -55.27 -106.82 82.79
N ASP A 331 -54.29 -107.71 82.54
CA ASP A 331 -52.94 -107.33 82.11
C ASP A 331 -52.87 -106.72 80.70
N GLY A 332 -53.92 -106.88 79.87
CA GLY A 332 -53.95 -106.38 78.48
C GLY A 332 -54.11 -104.87 78.35
N GLU A 333 -54.85 -104.23 79.27
CA GLU A 333 -55.12 -102.77 79.18
C GLU A 333 -53.85 -101.93 79.42
N GLY A 334 -52.99 -102.35 80.35
CA GLY A 334 -51.74 -101.64 80.64
C GLY A 334 -50.75 -101.61 79.46
N PHE A 335 -50.68 -102.71 78.70
CA PHE A 335 -49.85 -102.76 77.48
C PHE A 335 -50.42 -101.91 76.34
N ALA A 336 -51.76 -101.83 76.21
CA ALA A 336 -52.39 -100.97 75.22
C ALA A 336 -52.12 -99.47 75.48
N VAL A 337 -52.13 -99.05 76.75
CA VAL A 337 -51.78 -97.66 77.14
C VAL A 337 -50.34 -97.32 76.76
N VAL A 338 -49.37 -98.17 77.12
CA VAL A 338 -47.95 -97.93 76.77
C VAL A 338 -47.73 -97.95 75.25
N ALA A 339 -48.42 -98.83 74.52
CA ALA A 339 -48.36 -98.85 73.07
C ALA A 339 -49.01 -97.60 72.42
N SER A 340 -50.03 -97.00 73.03
CA SER A 340 -50.55 -95.70 72.59
C SER A 340 -49.53 -94.59 72.84
N GLU A 341 -48.95 -94.51 74.04
CA GLU A 341 -47.98 -93.47 74.40
C GLU A 341 -46.73 -93.49 73.49
N VAL A 342 -46.21 -94.69 73.17
CA VAL A 342 -45.07 -94.84 72.23
C VAL A 342 -45.47 -94.47 70.80
N LYS A 343 -46.71 -94.76 70.40
CA LYS A 343 -47.23 -94.38 69.07
C LYS A 343 -47.37 -92.86 68.95
N ASP A 344 -47.91 -92.22 69.98
CA ASP A 344 -48.12 -90.78 70.00
C ASP A 344 -46.77 -90.03 70.08
N LEU A 345 -45.81 -90.51 70.88
CA LEU A 345 -44.42 -90.02 70.89
C LEU A 345 -43.72 -90.21 69.54
N ALA A 346 -43.89 -91.36 68.88
CA ALA A 346 -43.33 -91.59 67.54
C ALA A 346 -43.94 -90.64 66.49
N SER A 347 -45.24 -90.35 66.59
CA SER A 347 -45.90 -89.36 65.75
C SER A 347 -45.43 -87.92 66.02
N GLU A 348 -45.09 -87.60 67.28
CA GLU A 348 -44.51 -86.31 67.67
C GLU A 348 -43.07 -86.16 67.15
N VAL A 349 -42.25 -87.22 67.24
CA VAL A 349 -40.90 -87.25 66.63
C VAL A 349 -40.97 -87.12 65.10
N GLN A 350 -41.92 -87.80 64.45
CA GLN A 350 -42.11 -87.68 63.00
C GLN A 350 -42.48 -86.23 62.60
N SER A 351 -43.42 -85.60 63.30
CA SER A 351 -43.76 -84.19 63.06
C SER A 351 -42.64 -83.21 63.45
N ALA A 352 -41.77 -83.58 64.39
CA ALA A 352 -40.57 -82.81 64.70
C ALA A 352 -39.51 -82.91 63.59
N ALA A 353 -39.35 -84.09 62.95
CA ALA A 353 -38.47 -84.29 61.80
C ALA A 353 -38.94 -83.48 60.58
N GLU A 354 -40.23 -83.58 60.20
CA GLU A 354 -40.87 -82.77 59.14
C GLU A 354 -40.63 -81.26 59.35
N ARG A 355 -40.67 -80.80 60.61
CA ARG A 355 -40.40 -79.39 60.97
C ARG A 355 -38.93 -78.98 60.94
N ILE A 356 -38.00 -79.95 60.91
CA ILE A 356 -36.57 -79.71 60.72
C ILE A 356 -36.27 -79.72 59.22
N GLU A 357 -36.80 -80.70 58.47
CA GLU A 357 -36.77 -80.80 57.01
C GLU A 357 -37.18 -79.45 56.35
N THR A 358 -38.37 -78.92 56.66
CA THR A 358 -38.82 -77.59 56.18
C THR A 358 -37.92 -76.42 56.62
N ARG A 359 -37.06 -76.59 57.64
CA ARG A 359 -36.05 -75.59 58.01
C ARG A 359 -34.75 -75.76 57.24
N LEU A 360 -34.35 -76.98 56.90
CA LEU A 360 -33.18 -77.29 56.09
C LEU A 360 -33.42 -76.83 54.65
N GLU A 361 -34.58 -77.13 54.06
CA GLU A 361 -35.01 -76.59 52.75
C GLU A 361 -34.83 -75.06 52.68
N ARG A 362 -35.33 -74.36 53.72
CA ARG A 362 -35.23 -72.89 53.83
C ARG A 362 -33.82 -72.37 54.13
N ILE A 363 -32.90 -73.23 54.59
CA ILE A 363 -31.48 -72.89 54.74
C ILE A 363 -30.80 -73.09 53.40
N GLN A 364 -30.97 -74.24 52.72
CA GLN A 364 -30.46 -74.49 51.37
C GLN A 364 -30.88 -73.38 50.38
N GLU A 365 -32.16 -73.00 50.37
CA GLU A 365 -32.70 -71.93 49.50
C GLU A 365 -32.03 -70.57 49.80
N ARG A 366 -31.66 -70.31 51.06
CA ARG A 366 -30.91 -69.10 51.46
C ARG A 366 -29.42 -69.19 51.17
N THR A 367 -28.81 -70.35 51.32
CA THR A 367 -27.40 -70.62 51.01
C THR A 367 -27.18 -70.45 49.51
N ALA A 368 -28.03 -71.05 48.67
CA ALA A 368 -28.01 -70.87 47.22
C ALA A 368 -28.21 -69.40 46.78
N SER A 369 -29.15 -68.69 47.42
CA SER A 369 -29.34 -67.25 47.18
C SER A 369 -28.11 -66.42 47.60
N ALA A 370 -27.40 -66.83 48.66
CA ALA A 370 -26.17 -66.16 49.08
C ALA A 370 -25.01 -66.44 48.11
N THR A 371 -24.84 -67.67 47.63
CA THR A 371 -23.88 -68.01 46.56
C THR A 371 -24.11 -67.13 45.34
N GLN A 372 -25.36 -67.03 44.86
CA GLN A 372 -25.70 -66.19 43.71
C GLN A 372 -25.28 -64.72 43.93
N THR A 373 -25.58 -64.14 45.10
CA THR A 373 -25.20 -62.76 45.42
C THR A 373 -23.68 -62.56 45.44
N VAL A 374 -22.91 -63.54 45.93
CA VAL A 374 -21.44 -63.45 45.92
C VAL A 374 -20.89 -63.55 44.49
N THR A 375 -21.39 -64.47 43.66
CA THR A 375 -21.00 -64.56 42.24
C THR A 375 -21.37 -63.30 41.44
N GLU A 376 -22.52 -62.68 41.72
CA GLU A 376 -22.89 -61.37 41.14
C GLU A 376 -21.95 -60.25 41.63
N THR A 377 -21.42 -60.36 42.85
CA THR A 377 -20.44 -59.41 43.40
C THR A 377 -19.05 -59.60 42.79
N GLU A 378 -18.57 -60.83 42.58
CA GLU A 378 -17.32 -61.14 41.88
C GLU A 378 -17.31 -60.55 40.45
N ALA A 379 -18.42 -60.70 39.72
CA ALA A 379 -18.56 -60.11 38.38
C ALA A 379 -18.50 -58.57 38.41
N MET A 380 -19.09 -57.94 39.43
CA MET A 380 -19.05 -56.48 39.62
C MET A 380 -17.66 -55.97 40.02
N ILE A 381 -16.90 -56.75 40.80
CA ILE A 381 -15.52 -56.40 41.16
C ILE A 381 -14.63 -56.41 39.91
N ALA A 382 -14.74 -57.44 39.06
CA ALA A 382 -13.96 -57.52 37.82
C ALA A 382 -14.24 -56.34 36.86
N ASP A 383 -15.51 -55.98 36.68
CA ASP A 383 -15.95 -54.83 35.87
C ASP A 383 -15.45 -53.48 36.43
N HIS A 384 -15.41 -53.33 37.76
CA HIS A 384 -14.88 -52.14 38.41
C HIS A 384 -13.34 -52.08 38.40
N THR A 385 -12.64 -53.20 38.46
CA THR A 385 -11.17 -53.23 38.28
C THR A 385 -10.81 -52.76 36.88
N ASP A 386 -11.44 -53.31 35.84
CA ASP A 386 -11.26 -52.90 34.45
C ASP A 386 -11.57 -51.40 34.25
N SER A 387 -12.64 -50.91 34.87
CA SER A 387 -12.99 -49.47 34.85
C SER A 387 -11.91 -48.58 35.50
N VAL A 388 -11.28 -49.03 36.59
CA VAL A 388 -10.19 -48.28 37.27
C VAL A 388 -8.87 -48.38 36.50
N GLU A 389 -8.60 -49.50 35.83
CA GLU A 389 -7.44 -49.63 34.92
C GLU A 389 -7.56 -48.69 33.71
N HIS A 390 -8.75 -48.55 33.11
CA HIS A 390 -9.00 -47.55 32.08
C HIS A 390 -8.81 -46.11 32.59
N ALA A 391 -9.27 -45.80 33.80
CA ALA A 391 -9.03 -44.49 34.42
C ALA A 391 -7.53 -44.24 34.72
N LEU A 392 -6.78 -45.28 35.10
CA LEU A 392 -5.33 -45.21 35.29
C LEU A 392 -4.61 -44.88 33.98
N ALA A 393 -5.02 -45.50 32.86
CA ALA A 393 -4.46 -45.24 31.54
C ALA A 393 -4.74 -43.80 31.07
N ALA A 394 -5.98 -43.31 31.22
CA ALA A 394 -6.33 -41.93 30.90
C ALA A 394 -5.52 -40.90 31.71
N LEU A 395 -5.23 -41.18 32.98
CA LEU A 395 -4.36 -40.34 33.83
C LEU A 395 -2.86 -40.42 33.45
N GLU A 396 -2.44 -41.46 32.73
CA GLU A 396 -1.11 -41.56 32.13
C GLU A 396 -1.02 -40.71 30.86
N GLU A 397 -2.02 -40.81 30.00
CA GLU A 397 -2.14 -40.02 28.77
C GLU A 397 -2.23 -38.51 29.03
N ILE A 398 -3.03 -38.08 30.02
CA ILE A 398 -3.12 -36.67 30.47
C ILE A 398 -1.75 -36.15 30.96
N ALA A 399 -0.93 -36.99 31.60
CA ALA A 399 0.39 -36.59 32.05
C ALA A 399 1.36 -36.42 30.86
N GLU A 400 1.33 -37.33 29.88
CA GLU A 400 2.13 -37.19 28.64
C GLU A 400 1.73 -35.95 27.82
N TYR A 401 0.43 -35.65 27.70
CA TYR A 401 -0.03 -34.42 27.05
C TYR A 401 0.41 -33.15 27.80
N ALA A 402 0.44 -33.16 29.13
CA ALA A 402 0.94 -32.04 29.92
C ALA A 402 2.47 -31.88 29.80
N GLU A 403 3.24 -32.96 29.70
CA GLU A 403 4.67 -32.91 29.39
C GLU A 403 4.92 -32.33 27.99
N GLY A 404 4.19 -32.79 26.97
CA GLY A 404 4.28 -32.24 25.61
C GLY A 404 3.88 -30.77 25.52
N THR A 405 2.87 -30.35 26.30
CA THR A 405 2.48 -28.93 26.42
C THR A 405 3.59 -28.08 27.03
N ASN A 406 4.27 -28.58 28.07
CA ASN A 406 5.41 -27.89 28.66
C ASN A 406 6.56 -27.71 27.65
N ASP A 407 6.87 -28.74 26.85
CA ASP A 407 7.94 -28.68 25.86
C ASP A 407 7.63 -27.66 24.75
N GLY A 408 6.39 -27.65 24.22
CA GLY A 408 5.94 -26.62 23.28
C GLY A 408 6.02 -25.19 23.86
N VAL A 409 5.76 -25.02 25.16
CA VAL A 409 5.92 -23.73 25.84
C VAL A 409 7.40 -23.30 25.94
N GLN A 410 8.36 -24.22 26.04
CA GLN A 410 9.78 -23.88 25.96
C GLN A 410 10.18 -23.39 24.55
N GLU A 411 9.58 -23.96 23.50
CA GLU A 411 9.78 -23.50 22.12
C GLU A 411 9.21 -22.10 21.90
N ILE A 412 8.01 -21.80 22.46
CA ILE A 412 7.43 -20.45 22.45
C ILE A 412 8.33 -19.45 23.17
N HIS A 413 8.92 -19.80 24.32
CA HIS A 413 9.87 -18.92 25.02
C HIS A 413 11.11 -18.62 24.17
N ALA A 414 11.67 -19.63 23.49
CA ALA A 414 12.81 -19.43 22.60
C ALA A 414 12.47 -18.54 21.39
N ALA A 415 11.26 -18.67 20.84
CA ALA A 415 10.76 -17.79 19.78
C ALA A 415 10.56 -16.34 20.27
N ALA A 416 10.00 -16.15 21.47
CA ALA A 416 9.82 -14.84 22.09
C ALA A 416 11.15 -14.13 22.35
N ASP A 417 12.17 -14.84 22.86
CA ASP A 417 13.53 -14.30 23.03
C ASP A 417 14.14 -13.86 21.69
N GLN A 418 13.97 -14.65 20.63
CA GLN A 418 14.44 -14.31 19.28
C GLN A 418 13.69 -13.09 18.70
N GLN A 419 12.37 -13.00 18.89
CA GLN A 419 11.58 -11.84 18.48
C GLN A 419 12.01 -10.57 19.23
N ALA A 420 12.34 -10.66 20.52
CA ALA A 420 12.87 -9.52 21.29
C ALA A 420 14.22 -9.03 20.71
N GLU A 421 15.14 -9.95 20.37
CA GLU A 421 16.40 -9.59 19.71
C GLU A 421 16.16 -8.94 18.34
N SER A 422 15.28 -9.52 17.51
CA SER A 422 14.92 -8.96 16.20
C SER A 422 14.28 -7.57 16.30
N THR A 423 13.38 -7.35 17.26
CA THR A 423 12.74 -6.04 17.52
C THR A 423 13.79 -4.97 17.85
N GLN A 424 14.77 -5.30 18.71
CA GLN A 424 15.87 -4.39 19.03
C GLN A 424 16.76 -4.06 17.81
N GLN A 425 16.95 -5.00 16.89
CA GLN A 425 17.67 -4.76 15.63
C GLN A 425 16.88 -3.83 14.70
N VAL A 426 15.56 -4.00 14.59
CA VAL A 426 14.69 -3.12 13.79
C VAL A 426 14.71 -1.69 14.34
N VAL A 427 14.55 -1.50 15.65
CA VAL A 427 14.64 -0.17 16.29
C VAL A 427 15.97 0.53 15.98
N ALA A 428 17.10 -0.20 16.02
CA ALA A 428 18.40 0.36 15.67
C ALA A 428 18.51 0.80 14.19
N LEU A 429 17.87 0.06 13.27
CA LEU A 429 17.81 0.41 11.84
C LEU A 429 16.88 1.61 11.59
N VAL A 430 15.79 1.72 12.35
CA VAL A 430 14.87 2.87 12.32
C VAL A 430 15.59 4.15 12.77
N ASP A 431 16.32 4.10 13.89
CA ASP A 431 17.15 5.23 14.39
C ASP A 431 18.24 5.65 13.38
N GLU A 432 18.93 4.68 12.74
CA GLU A 432 19.92 4.97 11.70
C GLU A 432 19.26 5.62 10.47
N THR A 433 18.11 5.12 10.04
CA THR A 433 17.38 5.66 8.89
C THR A 433 16.85 7.07 9.17
N ALA A 434 16.30 7.34 10.35
CA ALA A 434 15.84 8.66 10.76
C ALA A 434 17.00 9.68 10.76
N THR A 435 18.17 9.26 11.27
CA THR A 435 19.41 10.05 11.20
C THR A 435 19.83 10.34 9.75
N ILE A 436 19.59 9.42 8.81
CA ILE A 436 19.84 9.65 7.37
C ILE A 436 18.83 10.64 6.80
N SER A 437 17.53 10.52 7.09
CA SER A 437 16.49 11.44 6.62
C SER A 437 16.72 12.88 7.08
N GLU A 438 17.08 13.11 8.35
CA GLU A 438 17.49 14.44 8.85
C GLU A 438 18.67 15.02 8.05
N ARG A 439 19.67 14.18 7.74
CA ARG A 439 20.85 14.59 6.97
C ARG A 439 20.52 14.88 5.50
N THR A 440 19.60 14.14 4.91
CA THR A 440 19.12 14.35 3.53
C THR A 440 18.37 15.67 3.44
N SER A 441 17.42 15.94 4.34
CA SER A 441 16.73 17.25 4.44
C SER A 441 17.72 18.40 4.63
N GLY A 442 18.72 18.22 5.52
CA GLY A 442 19.79 19.21 5.70
C GLY A 442 20.68 19.42 4.45
N LEU A 443 20.93 18.39 3.65
CA LEU A 443 21.65 18.52 2.37
C LEU A 443 20.79 19.19 1.30
N ALA A 444 19.49 18.87 1.25
CA ALA A 444 18.51 19.46 0.34
C ALA A 444 18.47 20.99 0.49
N ALA A 445 18.35 21.49 1.73
CA ALA A 445 18.38 22.92 2.02
C ALA A 445 19.68 23.64 1.55
N ASN A 446 20.83 22.95 1.57
CA ASN A 446 22.09 23.53 1.07
C ASN A 446 22.15 23.56 -0.47
N VAL A 447 21.56 22.57 -1.14
CA VAL A 447 21.49 22.51 -2.61
C VAL A 447 20.50 23.56 -3.12
N ALA A 448 19.32 23.70 -2.49
CA ALA A 448 18.36 24.76 -2.80
C ALA A 448 18.99 26.16 -2.73
N ALA A 449 19.67 26.49 -1.62
CA ALA A 449 20.38 27.76 -1.48
C ALA A 449 21.48 27.97 -2.55
N SER A 450 22.12 26.88 -3.02
CA SER A 450 23.12 26.95 -4.10
C SER A 450 22.47 27.22 -5.47
N ALA A 451 21.27 26.67 -5.74
CA ALA A 451 20.50 26.91 -6.95
C ALA A 451 19.93 28.35 -7.00
N GLU A 452 19.52 28.90 -5.86
CA GLU A 452 19.16 30.33 -5.73
C GLU A 452 20.36 31.24 -6.03
N GLU A 453 21.53 30.98 -5.44
CA GLU A 453 22.76 31.74 -5.71
C GLU A 453 23.18 31.66 -7.19
N GLN A 454 23.06 30.47 -7.80
CA GLN A 454 23.34 30.24 -9.22
C GLN A 454 22.39 31.04 -10.12
N THR A 455 21.09 31.03 -9.84
CA THR A 455 20.08 31.81 -10.57
C THR A 455 20.36 33.31 -10.47
N SER A 456 20.71 33.81 -9.28
CA SER A 456 21.09 35.22 -9.09
C SER A 456 22.37 35.59 -9.86
N ALA A 457 23.34 34.68 -9.98
CA ALA A 457 24.55 34.90 -10.76
C ALA A 457 24.26 34.93 -12.27
N LEU A 458 23.41 34.02 -12.77
CA LEU A 458 23.01 33.94 -14.17
C LEU A 458 22.24 35.18 -14.63
N SER A 459 21.36 35.75 -13.80
CA SER A 459 20.71 37.05 -14.07
C SER A 459 21.74 38.15 -14.34
N SER A 460 22.85 38.20 -13.59
CA SER A 460 23.92 39.19 -13.81
C SER A 460 24.72 38.94 -15.09
N VAL A 461 24.81 37.68 -15.56
CA VAL A 461 25.44 37.33 -16.84
C VAL A 461 24.52 37.70 -18.01
N SER A 462 23.22 37.42 -17.89
CA SER A 462 22.20 37.76 -18.88
C SER A 462 22.10 39.28 -19.08
N ASP A 463 22.04 40.07 -18.00
CA ASP A 463 22.09 41.54 -18.06
C ASP A 463 23.34 42.05 -18.82
N GLY A 464 24.52 41.47 -18.53
CA GLY A 464 25.77 41.84 -19.19
C GLY A 464 25.85 41.42 -20.66
N ALA A 465 25.25 40.29 -21.03
CA ALA A 465 25.14 39.82 -22.42
C ALA A 465 24.16 40.70 -23.22
N ALA A 466 23.04 41.10 -22.63
CA ALA A 466 22.08 42.03 -23.22
C ALA A 466 22.69 43.42 -23.43
N GLU A 467 23.44 43.96 -22.45
CA GLU A 467 24.18 45.22 -22.62
C GLU A 467 25.24 45.11 -23.74
N LEU A 468 25.92 43.97 -23.86
CA LEU A 468 26.90 43.75 -24.93
C LEU A 468 26.24 43.69 -26.32
N ALA A 469 25.09 43.01 -26.43
CA ALA A 469 24.29 42.95 -27.66
C ALA A 469 23.77 44.33 -28.08
N GLU A 470 23.27 45.15 -27.14
CA GLU A 470 22.82 46.53 -27.42
C GLU A 470 23.99 47.41 -27.91
N ASN A 471 25.13 47.38 -27.21
CA ASN A 471 26.33 48.12 -27.61
C ASN A 471 26.87 47.68 -28.99
N ALA A 472 26.84 46.38 -29.29
CA ALA A 472 27.23 45.85 -30.58
C ALA A 472 26.26 46.27 -31.70
N ALA A 473 24.94 46.22 -31.45
CA ALA A 473 23.93 46.71 -32.38
C ALA A 473 24.09 48.22 -32.68
N TRP A 474 24.32 49.04 -31.65
CA TRP A 474 24.61 50.47 -31.81
C TRP A 474 25.88 50.72 -32.63
N LEU A 475 26.94 49.94 -32.40
CA LEU A 475 28.19 50.07 -33.14
C LEU A 475 28.03 49.62 -34.60
N ARG A 476 27.27 48.55 -34.88
CA ARG A 476 26.90 48.12 -36.24
C ARG A 476 26.20 49.24 -36.99
N ASP A 477 25.14 49.81 -36.40
CA ASP A 477 24.34 50.87 -37.01
C ASP A 477 25.19 52.13 -37.28
N THR A 478 26.14 52.43 -36.40
CA THR A 478 27.15 53.50 -36.59
C THR A 478 28.11 53.18 -37.74
N LEU A 479 28.59 51.94 -37.85
CA LEU A 479 29.47 51.50 -38.96
C LEU A 479 28.72 51.45 -40.30
N ASP A 480 27.40 51.25 -40.31
CA ASP A 480 26.56 51.28 -41.53
C ASP A 480 26.33 52.69 -42.11
N MET A 481 26.66 53.74 -41.35
CA MET A 481 26.78 55.08 -41.92
C MET A 481 27.93 55.18 -42.93
N TYR A 482 28.98 54.36 -42.78
CA TYR A 482 30.13 54.32 -43.68
C TYR A 482 29.87 53.42 -44.90
N LYS A 483 29.87 54.03 -46.08
CA LYS A 483 29.58 53.39 -47.36
C LYS A 483 30.87 53.09 -48.10
N ALA A 484 31.41 51.92 -47.80
CA ALA A 484 32.51 51.31 -48.53
C ALA A 484 32.06 50.74 -49.89
N ARG A 485 33.02 50.42 -50.76
CA ARG A 485 32.79 49.78 -52.06
C ARG A 485 32.15 48.39 -51.89
N ALA A 486 31.11 48.09 -52.67
CA ALA A 486 30.64 46.72 -52.85
C ALA A 486 31.72 45.87 -53.55
N GLU A 487 31.79 44.59 -53.23
CA GLU A 487 32.94 43.72 -53.49
C GLU A 487 33.44 43.70 -54.95
N VAL A 488 34.76 43.61 -55.08
CA VAL A 488 35.42 43.08 -56.29
C VAL A 488 35.92 41.66 -55.92
N PRO A 489 35.48 40.60 -56.61
CA PRO A 489 35.95 39.25 -56.31
C PRO A 489 37.46 39.10 -56.56
N GLY A 490 38.22 38.64 -55.56
CA GLY A 490 39.62 38.22 -55.78
C GLY A 490 40.67 38.55 -54.70
N HIS A 491 40.30 38.99 -53.49
CA HIS A 491 41.28 39.16 -52.39
C HIS A 491 40.92 38.33 -51.15
N GLU A 492 41.13 37.01 -51.25
CA GLU A 492 41.22 36.15 -50.07
C GLU A 492 42.49 36.51 -49.28
N ARG A 493 42.33 37.24 -48.18
CA ARG A 493 43.35 37.31 -47.13
C ARG A 493 43.02 36.24 -46.09
N THR A 494 43.70 35.11 -46.19
CA THR A 494 43.63 34.03 -45.21
C THR A 494 43.88 34.58 -43.81
N LEU A 495 42.92 34.37 -42.90
CA LEU A 495 43.18 34.47 -41.47
C LEU A 495 44.26 33.45 -41.08
N PRO A 496 45.08 33.71 -40.04
CA PRO A 496 46.00 32.69 -39.54
C PRO A 496 45.21 31.48 -39.05
N ASP A 497 45.71 30.28 -39.33
CA ASP A 497 45.11 29.04 -38.89
C ASP A 497 44.87 29.08 -37.37
N SER A 498 43.62 28.88 -36.95
CA SER A 498 43.33 28.42 -35.60
C SER A 498 43.75 26.96 -35.53
N GLU A 499 44.98 26.72 -35.05
CA GLU A 499 45.32 25.43 -34.46
C GLU A 499 44.30 25.10 -33.34
N ASP A 500 44.10 23.81 -33.08
CA ASP A 500 43.09 23.24 -32.15
C ASP A 500 41.63 23.18 -32.65
N GLY A 501 41.46 22.60 -33.84
CA GLY A 501 40.25 21.85 -34.16
C GLY A 501 40.23 20.46 -33.50
N ASP A 502 39.94 20.38 -32.20
CA ASP A 502 39.64 19.11 -31.50
C ASP A 502 38.78 19.29 -30.22
N ALA A 503 37.52 19.73 -30.38
CA ALA A 503 36.59 19.91 -29.25
C ALA A 503 35.09 19.70 -29.59
N ALA A 504 34.76 18.97 -30.66
CA ALA A 504 33.37 18.78 -31.14
C ALA A 504 32.99 17.32 -31.45
N ALA A 505 33.76 16.34 -30.97
CA ALA A 505 33.55 14.92 -31.30
C ALA A 505 33.89 13.93 -30.16
N ALA A 506 33.83 14.37 -28.90
CA ALA A 506 34.22 13.56 -27.74
C ALA A 506 33.28 13.74 -26.52
N ALA A 507 31.98 13.44 -26.72
CA ALA A 507 31.00 13.32 -25.64
C ALA A 507 29.96 12.20 -25.93
N ALA A 508 30.42 11.11 -26.53
CA ALA A 508 29.62 9.90 -26.72
C ALA A 508 30.44 8.67 -26.26
N ALA A 509 29.82 7.80 -25.45
CA ALA A 509 30.35 6.58 -24.82
C ALA A 509 31.20 6.72 -23.54
N ALA A 510 30.54 7.15 -22.45
CA ALA A 510 30.60 6.57 -21.09
C ALA A 510 29.50 7.31 -20.27
N ASP A 511 28.64 6.68 -19.48
CA ASP A 511 28.71 5.36 -18.86
C ASP A 511 27.38 4.59 -19.02
N ALA A 512 27.35 3.33 -18.60
CA ALA A 512 26.12 2.54 -18.51
C ALA A 512 26.10 1.75 -17.20
N ASP A 513 25.24 2.17 -16.26
CA ASP A 513 24.41 1.23 -15.48
C ASP A 513 23.31 1.97 -14.68
N VAL A 514 22.41 1.18 -14.09
CA VAL A 514 21.30 1.56 -13.16
C VAL A 514 19.97 2.00 -13.79
N ALA A 515 19.19 0.97 -14.10
CA ALA A 515 17.81 0.74 -13.65
C ALA A 515 16.64 1.69 -14.04
N THR A 516 15.72 1.05 -14.75
CA THR A 516 14.33 1.37 -15.11
C THR A 516 13.35 1.53 -13.94
N ALA A 517 12.55 2.60 -13.96
CA ALA A 517 11.10 2.73 -13.68
C ALA A 517 10.75 4.25 -13.84
N THR A 518 9.57 4.74 -14.20
CA THR A 518 8.19 4.21 -14.16
C THR A 518 7.33 4.82 -15.30
N ALA A 519 6.08 4.35 -15.45
CA ALA A 519 5.05 4.82 -16.40
C ALA A 519 4.77 6.34 -16.29
N ALA A 520 4.71 7.07 -17.41
CA ALA A 520 3.54 7.33 -18.27
C ALA A 520 2.46 8.24 -17.63
N SER A 521 2.42 9.50 -18.10
CA SER A 521 1.38 10.47 -17.75
C SER A 521 0.05 10.21 -18.47
N THR A 522 -1.06 10.36 -17.76
CA THR A 522 -2.33 10.82 -18.34
C THR A 522 -2.78 12.09 -17.62
N ALA A 523 -3.28 13.06 -18.38
CA ALA A 523 -3.69 14.37 -17.88
C ALA A 523 -5.19 14.61 -18.13
N GLY A 524 -5.85 15.20 -17.15
CA GLY A 524 -7.21 15.75 -17.19
C GLY A 524 -7.43 16.49 -15.88
N ASP A 525 -7.18 17.79 -15.82
CA ASP A 525 -8.16 18.86 -16.09
C ASP A 525 -9.30 18.90 -15.05
N GLU A 526 -8.97 19.35 -13.84
CA GLU A 526 -9.95 19.77 -12.84
C GLU A 526 -9.94 21.30 -12.68
N ARG A 527 -11.13 21.85 -12.37
CA ARG A 527 -11.39 23.28 -12.34
C ARG A 527 -11.33 23.85 -10.94
N GLU A 528 -10.83 25.09 -10.85
CA GLU A 528 -10.92 25.94 -9.66
C GLU A 528 -12.36 26.04 -9.09
N ALA A 529 -12.48 25.86 -7.77
CA ALA A 529 -13.63 26.31 -6.99
C ALA A 529 -13.22 26.65 -5.55
N ASP A 530 -12.69 27.87 -5.34
CA ASP A 530 -12.34 28.39 -4.01
C ASP A 530 -13.54 28.46 -3.04
N GLY A 531 -13.31 28.14 -1.76
CA GLY A 531 -14.33 28.18 -0.72
C GLY A 531 -13.83 28.10 0.73
N GLU A 532 -12.95 29.02 1.16
CA GLU A 532 -12.48 29.07 2.56
C GLU A 532 -13.63 29.20 3.60
N PRO A 533 -13.54 28.49 4.75
CA PRO A 533 -14.54 28.55 5.81
C PRO A 533 -14.33 29.72 6.78
N ALA A 534 -15.41 30.38 7.20
CA ALA A 534 -15.38 31.46 8.17
C ALA A 534 -15.67 30.97 9.61
N ALA A 535 -14.63 30.93 10.45
CA ALA A 535 -14.75 30.58 11.87
C ALA A 535 -15.67 31.54 12.66
N ARG A 536 -16.47 31.01 13.61
CA ARG A 536 -17.01 31.79 14.73
C ARG A 536 -17.04 31.03 16.05
N ASP A 537 -16.35 31.66 17.00
CA ASP A 537 -16.27 31.39 18.44
C ASP A 537 -17.62 31.63 19.16
N GLY A 538 -17.86 30.92 20.28
CA GLY A 538 -19.18 30.89 20.96
C GLY A 538 -19.22 30.07 22.26
N ASN A 539 -18.66 30.61 23.35
CA ASN A 539 -18.46 29.94 24.64
C ASN A 539 -19.69 29.94 25.62
N ALA A 540 -19.69 28.94 26.51
CA ALA A 540 -20.15 28.93 27.92
C ALA A 540 -21.58 28.46 28.34
N ASP A 541 -21.56 27.45 29.22
CA ASP A 541 -22.30 27.27 30.48
C ASP A 541 -23.83 27.16 30.53
N ALA A 542 -24.30 25.95 30.91
CA ALA A 542 -25.30 25.78 31.97
C ALA A 542 -25.20 24.39 32.64
N ALA A 543 -24.79 24.34 33.91
CA ALA A 543 -24.87 23.12 34.72
C ALA A 543 -26.28 22.89 35.29
N GLY A 544 -26.67 21.63 35.47
CA GLY A 544 -27.97 21.24 36.03
C GLY A 544 -27.98 19.81 36.58
N GLU A 545 -27.45 19.61 37.79
CA GLU A 545 -27.62 18.35 38.52
C GLU A 545 -29.10 18.13 38.87
N THR A 546 -29.66 16.98 38.48
CA THR A 546 -30.84 16.40 39.14
C THR A 546 -30.65 14.90 39.34
N ALA A 547 -30.20 14.51 40.53
CA ALA A 547 -30.28 13.12 40.96
C ALA A 547 -31.75 12.71 41.12
N PHE A 548 -32.13 11.58 40.53
CA PHE A 548 -33.37 10.88 40.83
C PHE A 548 -33.01 9.50 41.41
N GLU A 549 -33.44 9.24 42.65
CA GLU A 549 -33.56 7.87 43.15
C GLU A 549 -34.61 7.15 42.28
N PHE A 550 -34.23 6.01 41.70
CA PHE A 550 -35.20 5.01 41.27
C PHE A 550 -35.14 3.81 42.20
N THR A 551 -36.31 3.48 42.73
CA THR A 551 -36.63 2.24 43.45
C THR A 551 -36.54 1.04 42.51
N ASP A 552 -36.38 -0.14 43.08
CA ASP A 552 -36.42 -1.43 42.38
C ASP A 552 -37.55 -1.48 41.33
N VAL A 553 -37.20 -1.86 40.10
CA VAL A 553 -38.12 -2.12 38.99
C VAL A 553 -37.96 -3.59 38.62
N ASP A 554 -39.08 -4.31 38.56
CA ASP A 554 -39.12 -5.69 38.10
C ASP A 554 -38.80 -5.78 36.59
N ASP A 555 -38.20 -6.90 36.18
CA ASP A 555 -37.61 -7.13 34.86
C ASP A 555 -38.69 -7.46 33.80
N ASP A 556 -39.13 -6.45 33.04
CA ASP A 556 -40.15 -6.51 31.97
C ASP A 556 -39.57 -6.01 30.61
N GLY A 557 -38.30 -6.32 30.30
CA GLY A 557 -37.66 -5.97 29.01
C GLY A 557 -38.08 -6.88 27.84
N LEU A 558 -38.01 -6.36 26.59
CA LEU A 558 -38.23 -7.19 25.40
C LEU A 558 -36.94 -7.96 25.04
N SER A 559 -36.97 -9.29 25.18
CA SER A 559 -35.96 -10.19 24.62
C SER A 559 -35.85 -10.00 23.10
N THR A 560 -34.67 -10.21 22.52
CA THR A 560 -34.47 -10.22 21.08
C THR A 560 -35.43 -11.21 20.44
N GLN A 561 -36.11 -10.78 19.39
CA GLN A 561 -36.89 -11.61 18.50
C GLN A 561 -36.39 -11.38 17.07
N PHE A 562 -36.21 -12.47 16.34
CA PHE A 562 -35.81 -12.51 14.94
C PHE A 562 -36.90 -13.25 14.15
N ALA A 563 -37.21 -12.77 12.95
CA ALA A 563 -38.07 -13.48 12.03
C ALA A 563 -37.64 -13.26 10.57
N SER A 564 -37.72 -14.32 9.77
CA SER A 564 -37.41 -14.35 8.34
C SER A 564 -38.70 -14.31 7.50
N GLY A 565 -38.57 -13.90 6.24
CA GLY A 565 -39.67 -13.91 5.29
C GLY A 565 -39.17 -13.80 3.85
N VAL A 566 -39.59 -14.73 3.01
CA VAL A 566 -39.26 -14.78 1.57
C VAL A 566 -40.50 -14.50 0.72
N ALA A 567 -40.36 -13.90 -0.46
CA ALA A 567 -41.43 -13.84 -1.48
C ALA A 567 -40.88 -13.72 -2.91
N ASP A 568 -41.67 -14.18 -3.89
CA ASP A 568 -41.43 -14.14 -5.33
C ASP A 568 -42.63 -13.50 -6.09
N GLY A 569 -42.41 -12.91 -7.27
CA GLY A 569 -43.50 -12.38 -8.10
C GLY A 569 -43.09 -11.43 -9.23
N ASP A 570 -44.08 -10.77 -9.87
CA ASP A 570 -43.86 -9.89 -11.03
C ASP A 570 -43.57 -8.40 -10.68
N ASP A 571 -43.69 -7.98 -9.42
CA ASP A 571 -43.72 -6.57 -9.00
C ASP A 571 -42.98 -6.35 -7.69
N GLY A 572 -41.83 -5.68 -7.74
CA GLY A 572 -40.92 -5.50 -6.57
C GLY A 572 -41.61 -4.92 -5.34
N PHE A 573 -42.49 -3.93 -5.50
CA PHE A 573 -43.24 -3.36 -4.36
C PHE A 573 -44.15 -4.40 -3.69
N THR A 574 -44.85 -5.20 -4.48
CA THR A 574 -45.72 -6.27 -3.95
C THR A 574 -44.88 -7.36 -3.28
N VAL A 575 -43.78 -7.77 -3.89
CA VAL A 575 -42.88 -8.82 -3.40
C VAL A 575 -42.20 -8.41 -2.09
N GLY A 576 -41.53 -7.25 -2.05
CA GLY A 576 -40.90 -6.73 -0.83
C GLY A 576 -41.89 -6.51 0.30
N LYS A 577 -43.11 -6.03 -0.01
CA LYS A 577 -44.19 -5.94 0.97
C LYS A 577 -44.60 -7.31 1.51
N GLU A 578 -44.71 -8.33 0.66
CA GLU A 578 -45.14 -9.67 1.06
C GLU A 578 -44.06 -10.37 1.91
N ALA A 579 -42.79 -10.30 1.52
CA ALA A 579 -41.66 -10.81 2.31
C ALA A 579 -41.61 -10.16 3.71
N ALA A 580 -41.66 -8.83 3.79
CA ALA A 580 -41.68 -8.11 5.06
C ALA A 580 -42.95 -8.39 5.89
N THR A 581 -44.09 -8.66 5.26
CA THR A 581 -45.32 -9.06 5.99
C THR A 581 -45.14 -10.44 6.62
N ARG A 582 -44.57 -11.41 5.88
CA ARG A 582 -44.29 -12.76 6.40
C ARG A 582 -43.31 -12.72 7.58
N ALA A 583 -42.23 -11.94 7.48
CA ALA A 583 -41.29 -11.72 8.58
C ALA A 583 -41.98 -11.04 9.79
N ALA A 584 -42.76 -9.99 9.57
CA ALA A 584 -43.45 -9.29 10.66
C ALA A 584 -44.53 -10.13 11.35
N GLU A 585 -45.11 -11.13 10.68
CA GLU A 585 -46.03 -12.10 11.28
C GLU A 585 -45.33 -13.09 12.24
N GLY A 586 -43.99 -13.23 12.15
CA GLY A 586 -43.17 -14.02 13.06
C GLY A 586 -42.76 -13.30 14.36
N LEU A 587 -42.93 -11.98 14.45
CA LEU A 587 -42.55 -11.18 15.62
C LEU A 587 -43.74 -10.99 16.60
N GLU A 588 -43.58 -11.41 17.85
CA GLU A 588 -44.56 -11.26 18.94
C GLU A 588 -44.44 -9.90 19.67
N THR A 589 -44.23 -8.80 18.93
CA THR A 589 -43.74 -7.51 19.47
C THR A 589 -44.74 -6.35 19.41
N ASP A 590 -46.04 -6.63 19.24
CA ASP A 590 -47.09 -5.62 19.01
C ASP A 590 -46.79 -4.68 17.80
N GLY A 591 -45.97 -5.15 16.85
CA GLY A 591 -45.58 -4.43 15.63
C GLY A 591 -44.32 -3.56 15.77
N ARG A 592 -43.54 -3.71 16.86
CA ARG A 592 -42.20 -3.11 16.97
C ARG A 592 -41.20 -3.89 16.09
N VAL A 593 -40.43 -3.15 15.31
CA VAL A 593 -39.25 -3.60 14.59
C VAL A 593 -38.16 -2.55 14.86
N ASP A 594 -36.94 -2.97 15.19
CA ASP A 594 -35.80 -2.08 15.44
C ASP A 594 -34.79 -2.11 14.28
N PHE A 595 -34.70 -3.24 13.55
CA PHE A 595 -33.79 -3.44 12.42
C PHE A 595 -34.37 -4.38 11.37
N GLY A 596 -33.91 -4.26 10.12
CA GLY A 596 -34.11 -5.28 9.11
C GLY A 596 -32.95 -5.40 8.13
N GLN A 597 -32.79 -6.60 7.56
CA GLN A 597 -31.86 -6.88 6.48
C GLN A 597 -32.59 -7.47 5.28
N VAL A 598 -32.21 -7.03 4.08
CA VAL A 598 -32.89 -7.35 2.82
C VAL A 598 -31.90 -7.91 1.81
N PHE A 599 -32.24 -9.04 1.20
CA PHE A 599 -31.56 -9.55 0.02
C PHE A 599 -32.56 -9.68 -1.11
N CYS A 600 -32.13 -9.36 -2.33
CA CYS A 600 -33.03 -9.13 -3.45
C CYS A 600 -32.36 -9.52 -4.76
N SER A 601 -32.96 -10.46 -5.48
CA SER A 601 -32.51 -10.82 -6.82
C SER A 601 -32.45 -9.59 -7.74
N PRO A 602 -31.46 -9.51 -8.65
CA PRO A 602 -31.31 -8.43 -9.63
C PRO A 602 -32.45 -8.32 -10.65
N GLU A 603 -33.40 -9.25 -10.69
CA GLU A 603 -34.60 -9.14 -11.55
C GLU A 603 -35.55 -8.00 -11.13
N TYR A 604 -35.45 -7.50 -9.90
CA TYR A 604 -36.38 -6.50 -9.33
C TYR A 604 -35.88 -5.05 -9.38
N ASP A 605 -36.82 -4.12 -9.37
CA ASP A 605 -36.57 -2.71 -9.05
C ASP A 605 -36.37 -2.56 -7.53
N TYR A 606 -35.11 -2.40 -7.11
CA TYR A 606 -34.71 -2.29 -5.70
C TYR A 606 -35.43 -1.15 -4.96
N GLU A 607 -35.64 0.02 -5.58
CA GLU A 607 -36.38 1.12 -4.94
C GLU A 607 -37.84 0.73 -4.68
N ALA A 608 -38.45 0.00 -5.62
CA ALA A 608 -39.80 -0.53 -5.45
C ALA A 608 -39.86 -1.58 -4.32
N VAL A 609 -38.89 -2.50 -4.24
CA VAL A 609 -38.79 -3.52 -3.18
C VAL A 609 -38.67 -2.87 -1.79
N LEU A 610 -37.72 -1.95 -1.62
CA LEU A 610 -37.51 -1.22 -0.36
C LEU A 610 -38.77 -0.43 0.03
N SER A 611 -39.44 0.23 -0.93
CA SER A 611 -40.72 0.91 -0.69
C SER A 611 -41.85 -0.06 -0.26
N GLY A 612 -41.85 -1.28 -0.79
CA GLY A 612 -42.74 -2.36 -0.38
C GLY A 612 -42.54 -2.74 1.08
N ILE A 613 -41.28 -2.97 1.49
CA ILE A 613 -40.85 -3.31 2.85
C ILE A 613 -41.19 -2.19 3.84
N ARG A 614 -40.85 -0.93 3.49
CA ARG A 614 -41.22 0.27 4.25
C ARG A 614 -42.72 0.39 4.51
N SER A 615 -43.55 -0.07 3.58
CA SER A 615 -45.02 -0.08 3.76
C SER A 615 -45.54 -1.05 4.83
N VAL A 616 -44.67 -1.88 5.40
CA VAL A 616 -44.93 -2.80 6.52
C VAL A 616 -44.23 -2.31 7.79
N VAL A 617 -42.91 -2.09 7.74
CA VAL A 617 -42.09 -1.83 8.93
C VAL A 617 -42.00 -0.35 9.33
N GLY A 618 -42.29 0.57 8.41
CA GLY A 618 -42.21 2.01 8.61
C GLY A 618 -40.84 2.63 8.32
N ASP A 619 -40.81 3.96 8.31
CA ASP A 619 -39.64 4.76 7.88
C ASP A 619 -38.55 4.89 8.97
N ASP A 620 -38.91 4.64 10.24
CA ASP A 620 -38.00 4.81 11.40
C ASP A 620 -37.11 3.58 11.68
N VAL A 621 -37.32 2.46 10.96
CA VAL A 621 -36.55 1.21 11.12
C VAL A 621 -35.23 1.30 10.36
N GLU A 622 -34.11 0.94 11.00
CA GLU A 622 -32.82 0.92 10.29
C GLU A 622 -32.74 -0.33 9.40
N LEU A 623 -32.56 -0.12 8.11
CA LEU A 623 -32.64 -1.15 7.07
C LEU A 623 -31.33 -1.18 6.28
N ILE A 624 -30.72 -2.36 6.13
CA ILE A 624 -29.56 -2.58 5.24
C ILE A 624 -29.85 -3.73 4.28
N GLY A 625 -29.02 -3.89 3.24
CA GLY A 625 -29.17 -5.02 2.34
C GLY A 625 -28.25 -4.97 1.13
N SER A 626 -28.44 -5.91 0.21
CA SER A 626 -27.73 -5.95 -1.06
C SER A 626 -28.52 -6.70 -2.13
N SER A 627 -28.09 -6.54 -3.39
CA SER A 627 -28.41 -7.52 -4.42
C SER A 627 -27.72 -8.86 -4.12
N SER A 628 -28.31 -9.94 -4.60
CA SER A 628 -27.95 -11.33 -4.30
C SER A 628 -27.76 -12.15 -5.59
N SER A 629 -27.20 -13.35 -5.44
CA SER A 629 -27.15 -14.38 -6.49
C SER A 629 -28.07 -15.58 -6.20
N GLY A 630 -28.94 -15.43 -5.20
CA GLY A 630 -29.73 -16.50 -4.58
C GLY A 630 -30.12 -16.10 -3.15
N GLU A 631 -31.32 -16.46 -2.71
CA GLU A 631 -31.84 -16.09 -1.39
C GLU A 631 -32.49 -17.28 -0.67
N PHE A 632 -32.28 -17.38 0.65
CA PHE A 632 -32.80 -18.50 1.42
C PHE A 632 -33.19 -18.14 2.86
N THR A 633 -33.95 -19.03 3.50
CA THR A 633 -34.38 -18.99 4.90
C THR A 633 -34.42 -20.42 5.46
N GLU A 634 -34.70 -20.58 6.76
CA GLU A 634 -34.77 -21.90 7.42
C GLU A 634 -35.82 -22.87 6.85
N GLY A 635 -36.71 -22.40 5.98
CA GLY A 635 -37.77 -23.21 5.37
C GLY A 635 -37.76 -23.26 3.84
N THR A 636 -36.82 -22.60 3.16
CA THR A 636 -36.80 -22.47 1.68
C THR A 636 -35.50 -21.88 1.15
N SER A 637 -35.03 -22.41 0.02
CA SER A 637 -34.05 -21.78 -0.87
C SER A 637 -34.73 -21.44 -2.21
N THR A 638 -34.53 -20.24 -2.72
CA THR A 638 -35.11 -19.76 -3.99
C THR A 638 -34.18 -18.83 -4.75
N GLU A 639 -34.19 -18.97 -6.08
CA GLU A 639 -33.69 -17.95 -7.02
C GLU A 639 -34.83 -16.95 -7.36
N GLY A 640 -34.48 -15.72 -7.75
CA GLY A 640 -35.46 -14.75 -8.28
C GLY A 640 -36.42 -14.19 -7.22
N SER A 641 -35.99 -14.08 -5.97
CA SER A 641 -36.86 -13.75 -4.83
C SER A 641 -36.37 -12.53 -4.05
N VAL A 642 -37.08 -12.19 -2.97
CA VAL A 642 -36.66 -11.23 -1.96
C VAL A 642 -36.79 -11.89 -0.59
N THR A 643 -35.71 -11.90 0.18
CA THR A 643 -35.74 -12.27 1.61
C THR A 643 -35.58 -11.04 2.49
N VAL A 644 -36.29 -11.07 3.62
CA VAL A 644 -36.29 -10.02 4.63
C VAL A 644 -36.16 -10.68 6.00
N ALA A 645 -35.09 -10.34 6.72
CA ALA A 645 -34.98 -10.58 8.16
C ALA A 645 -35.44 -9.31 8.91
N LEU A 646 -36.24 -9.47 9.96
CA LEU A 646 -36.64 -8.40 10.87
C LEU A 646 -36.24 -8.74 12.31
N VAL A 647 -35.73 -7.75 13.03
CA VAL A 647 -35.28 -7.91 14.42
C VAL A 647 -35.92 -6.83 15.30
N ALA A 648 -36.31 -7.22 16.50
CA ALA A 648 -36.81 -6.34 17.55
C ALA A 648 -36.20 -6.76 18.89
N SER A 649 -35.62 -5.81 19.63
CA SER A 649 -34.80 -6.13 20.81
C SER A 649 -34.61 -4.93 21.74
N ASP A 650 -34.62 -5.16 23.05
CA ASP A 650 -34.05 -4.23 24.02
C ASP A 650 -32.61 -4.56 24.43
N SER A 651 -32.11 -5.77 24.14
CA SER A 651 -30.73 -6.22 24.35
C SER A 651 -29.77 -5.83 23.21
N ILE A 652 -30.27 -5.36 22.05
CA ILE A 652 -29.47 -4.90 20.90
C ILE A 652 -29.95 -3.53 20.39
N ARG A 653 -29.01 -2.65 20.03
CA ARG A 653 -29.24 -1.38 19.30
C ARG A 653 -28.52 -1.38 17.97
N PHE A 654 -29.21 -0.90 16.94
CA PHE A 654 -28.75 -0.95 15.55
C PHE A 654 -28.50 0.45 15.01
N PHE A 655 -27.45 0.59 14.21
CA PHE A 655 -27.05 1.83 13.54
C PHE A 655 -26.47 1.45 12.17
N SER A 656 -26.68 2.22 11.13
CA SER A 656 -26.00 1.99 9.85
C SER A 656 -25.40 3.26 9.26
N GLY A 657 -24.38 3.09 8.42
CA GLY A 657 -23.87 4.10 7.52
C GLY A 657 -23.56 3.50 6.16
N ILE A 658 -23.40 4.37 5.17
CA ILE A 658 -23.06 4.02 3.79
C ILE A 658 -22.00 5.01 3.32
N GLY A 659 -21.01 4.53 2.56
CA GLY A 659 -20.05 5.36 1.87
C GLY A 659 -19.93 4.95 0.40
N THR A 660 -19.68 5.93 -0.46
CA THR A 660 -19.65 5.76 -1.93
C THR A 660 -18.25 5.97 -2.51
N ASP A 661 -18.12 5.85 -3.82
CA ASP A 661 -16.84 5.95 -4.56
C ASP A 661 -15.80 4.92 -4.06
N LEU A 662 -16.27 3.71 -3.75
CA LEU A 662 -15.50 2.62 -3.14
C LEU A 662 -14.25 2.25 -3.96
N SER A 663 -14.39 2.17 -5.29
CA SER A 663 -13.33 1.90 -6.26
C SER A 663 -12.29 3.02 -6.35
N ALA A 664 -12.68 4.27 -6.05
CA ALA A 664 -11.79 5.42 -6.06
C ALA A 664 -10.98 5.55 -4.76
N GLY A 665 -11.50 5.04 -3.63
CA GLY A 665 -10.80 5.09 -2.36
C GLY A 665 -11.47 4.32 -1.23
N VAL A 666 -11.17 3.02 -1.12
CA VAL A 666 -11.73 2.10 -0.10
C VAL A 666 -11.71 2.68 1.32
N ALA A 667 -10.59 3.25 1.75
CA ALA A 667 -10.47 3.85 3.08
C ALA A 667 -11.37 5.08 3.26
N ALA A 668 -11.63 5.87 2.22
CA ALA A 668 -12.53 7.02 2.29
C ALA A 668 -13.99 6.59 2.36
N ALA A 669 -14.41 5.63 1.52
CA ALA A 669 -15.76 5.07 1.53
C ALA A 669 -16.08 4.38 2.87
N VAL A 670 -15.15 3.57 3.41
CA VAL A 670 -15.34 2.94 4.73
C VAL A 670 -15.36 4.00 5.84
N ASN A 671 -14.52 5.04 5.79
CA ASN A 671 -14.59 6.14 6.76
C ASN A 671 -15.95 6.86 6.71
N GLU A 672 -16.50 7.12 5.52
CA GLU A 672 -17.83 7.73 5.36
C GLU A 672 -18.93 6.83 5.95
N ALA A 673 -18.86 5.52 5.70
CA ALA A 673 -19.79 4.55 6.25
C ALA A 673 -19.73 4.45 7.79
N VAL A 674 -18.62 4.82 8.44
CA VAL A 674 -18.47 4.75 9.91
C VAL A 674 -18.56 6.10 10.65
N ASP A 675 -18.42 7.25 9.97
CA ASP A 675 -18.35 8.59 10.60
C ASP A 675 -19.59 8.93 11.47
N GLY A 676 -20.74 8.33 11.16
CA GLY A 676 -21.98 8.47 11.93
C GLY A 676 -22.22 7.45 13.05
N LEU A 677 -21.38 6.40 13.18
CA LEU A 677 -21.63 5.27 14.08
C LEU A 677 -21.13 5.56 15.51
N PRO A 678 -21.90 5.25 16.56
CA PRO A 678 -21.49 5.57 17.93
C PRO A 678 -20.34 4.65 18.40
N ALA A 679 -19.24 5.26 18.85
CA ALA A 679 -18.08 4.53 19.38
C ALA A 679 -18.40 3.70 20.64
N SER A 680 -19.43 4.08 21.40
CA SER A 680 -19.98 3.33 22.53
C SER A 680 -21.45 3.68 22.75
N VAL A 681 -22.23 2.74 23.29
CA VAL A 681 -23.65 2.94 23.61
C VAL A 681 -23.88 2.57 25.07
N GLU A 682 -24.49 3.48 25.85
CA GLU A 682 -24.69 3.28 27.28
C GLU A 682 -25.65 2.10 27.54
N GLY A 683 -25.20 1.12 28.32
CA GLY A 683 -25.93 -0.13 28.59
C GLY A 683 -25.54 -1.32 27.69
N TYR A 684 -24.82 -1.10 26.60
CA TYR A 684 -24.49 -2.11 25.58
C TYR A 684 -22.97 -2.21 25.42
N PRO A 685 -22.28 -3.07 26.21
CA PRO A 685 -20.83 -3.13 26.26
C PRO A 685 -20.19 -3.86 25.07
N HIS A 686 -20.95 -4.64 24.29
CA HIS A 686 -20.45 -5.37 23.12
C HIS A 686 -20.77 -4.61 21.83
N ARG A 687 -19.88 -4.70 20.83
CA ARG A 687 -20.04 -4.11 19.50
C ARG A 687 -19.64 -5.13 18.44
N SER A 688 -20.46 -5.24 17.40
CA SER A 688 -20.23 -6.06 16.21
C SER A 688 -20.77 -5.34 14.98
N ALA A 689 -20.47 -5.82 13.78
CA ALA A 689 -21.05 -5.24 12.56
C ALA A 689 -21.40 -6.26 11.47
N ILE A 690 -22.26 -5.82 10.56
CA ILE A 690 -22.57 -6.44 9.27
C ILE A 690 -22.04 -5.48 8.19
N VAL A 691 -21.28 -6.00 7.24
CA VAL A 691 -20.59 -5.22 6.20
C VAL A 691 -20.98 -5.77 4.83
N LEU A 692 -21.66 -4.95 4.04
CA LEU A 692 -22.07 -5.28 2.67
C LEU A 692 -21.37 -4.32 1.71
N HIS A 693 -20.84 -4.79 0.60
CA HIS A 693 -20.17 -3.94 -0.39
C HIS A 693 -20.45 -4.39 -1.83
N ASP A 694 -20.22 -3.50 -2.80
CA ASP A 694 -20.24 -3.84 -4.22
C ASP A 694 -19.17 -4.91 -4.52
N GLY A 695 -19.61 -6.10 -4.94
CA GLY A 695 -18.73 -7.23 -5.20
C GLY A 695 -17.91 -7.11 -6.48
N LEU A 696 -18.31 -6.24 -7.42
CA LEU A 696 -17.58 -5.99 -8.66
C LEU A 696 -16.53 -4.89 -8.52
N ALA A 697 -16.47 -4.20 -7.37
CA ALA A 697 -15.40 -3.24 -7.06
C ALA A 697 -14.03 -3.92 -6.85
N GLY A 698 -13.98 -5.23 -6.56
CA GLY A 698 -12.75 -6.03 -6.49
C GLY A 698 -11.84 -5.73 -5.29
N VAL A 699 -12.41 -5.21 -4.21
CA VAL A 699 -11.67 -4.65 -3.05
C VAL A 699 -11.99 -5.31 -1.70
N GLY A 700 -12.60 -6.49 -1.68
CA GLY A 700 -13.06 -7.18 -0.47
C GLY A 700 -12.05 -7.27 0.69
N ASP A 701 -10.82 -7.74 0.43
CA ASP A 701 -9.74 -7.74 1.45
C ASP A 701 -9.44 -6.34 2.00
N GLN A 702 -9.48 -5.30 1.14
CA GLN A 702 -9.24 -3.92 1.55
C GLN A 702 -10.41 -3.37 2.38
N VAL A 703 -11.65 -3.73 2.04
CA VAL A 703 -12.85 -3.39 2.81
C VAL A 703 -12.79 -4.00 4.21
N ALA A 704 -12.41 -5.29 4.32
CA ALA A 704 -12.23 -5.95 5.61
C ALA A 704 -11.21 -5.20 6.50
N VAL A 705 -9.99 -5.00 5.99
CA VAL A 705 -8.91 -4.33 6.75
C VAL A 705 -9.25 -2.88 7.10
N ALA A 706 -9.84 -2.12 6.16
CA ALA A 706 -10.26 -0.75 6.41
C ALA A 706 -11.39 -0.66 7.45
N THR A 707 -12.32 -1.63 7.47
CA THR A 707 -13.43 -1.66 8.42
C THR A 707 -12.95 -2.02 9.82
N GLN A 708 -12.09 -3.04 9.97
CA GLN A 708 -11.50 -3.38 11.27
C GLN A 708 -10.66 -2.23 11.84
N ARG A 709 -9.90 -1.53 10.98
CA ARG A 709 -9.10 -0.36 11.38
C ARG A 709 -9.95 0.78 11.95
N ASN A 710 -11.18 0.95 11.44
CA ASN A 710 -12.09 2.03 11.85
C ASN A 710 -12.96 1.66 13.05
N LEU A 711 -13.55 0.45 13.06
CA LEU A 711 -14.43 0.01 14.16
C LEU A 711 -13.63 -0.36 15.42
N GLY A 712 -12.38 -0.82 15.24
CA GLY A 712 -11.43 -1.24 16.28
C GLY A 712 -11.19 -2.75 16.26
N ARG A 713 -9.99 -3.19 16.67
CA ARG A 713 -9.56 -4.61 16.68
C ARG A 713 -10.38 -5.55 17.59
N ASP A 714 -11.23 -4.99 18.45
CA ASP A 714 -12.12 -5.73 19.35
C ASP A 714 -13.56 -5.87 18.80
N VAL A 715 -13.85 -5.33 17.61
CA VAL A 715 -15.15 -5.43 16.94
C VAL A 715 -15.07 -6.48 15.85
N SER A 716 -15.68 -7.64 16.08
CA SER A 716 -15.88 -8.65 15.04
C SER A 716 -16.99 -8.23 14.07
N PHE A 717 -16.88 -8.60 12.80
CA PHE A 717 -17.93 -8.35 11.82
C PHE A 717 -18.05 -9.46 10.78
N VAL A 718 -19.25 -9.56 10.20
CA VAL A 718 -19.59 -10.48 9.11
C VAL A 718 -20.13 -9.71 7.90
N GLY A 719 -20.43 -10.43 6.82
CA GLY A 719 -21.24 -9.93 5.71
C GLY A 719 -20.74 -10.52 4.39
N GLY A 720 -20.68 -9.70 3.36
CA GLY A 720 -20.15 -10.15 2.08
C GLY A 720 -20.24 -9.14 0.95
N SER A 721 -20.02 -9.65 -0.24
CA SER A 721 -20.08 -8.92 -1.52
C SER A 721 -21.44 -9.15 -2.17
N ALA A 722 -22.10 -8.07 -2.56
CA ALA A 722 -23.35 -8.12 -3.30
C ALA A 722 -23.19 -8.96 -4.58
N GLY A 723 -24.26 -9.70 -4.93
CA GLY A 723 -24.33 -10.58 -6.10
C GLY A 723 -25.23 -10.03 -7.21
N ASP A 724 -25.21 -10.65 -8.38
CA ASP A 724 -26.13 -10.38 -9.49
C ASP A 724 -26.39 -11.62 -10.37
N ASP A 725 -26.78 -12.74 -9.76
CA ASP A 725 -27.14 -14.01 -10.42
C ASP A 725 -26.06 -14.53 -11.41
N LEU A 726 -24.78 -14.34 -11.06
CA LEU A 726 -23.59 -14.64 -11.88
C LEU A 726 -23.51 -13.87 -13.22
N ALA A 727 -24.28 -12.78 -13.38
CA ALA A 727 -24.24 -11.94 -14.57
C ALA A 727 -22.95 -11.11 -14.69
N MET A 728 -22.38 -10.67 -13.55
CA MET A 728 -21.17 -9.84 -13.46
C MET A 728 -21.32 -8.49 -14.18
N ASP A 729 -22.53 -7.92 -14.17
CA ASP A 729 -22.92 -6.68 -14.84
C ASP A 729 -22.95 -5.48 -13.86
N ALA A 730 -23.63 -5.60 -12.71
CA ALA A 730 -23.74 -4.54 -11.68
C ALA A 730 -24.33 -5.03 -10.34
N THR A 731 -23.56 -4.94 -9.25
CA THR A 731 -24.04 -5.29 -7.89
C THR A 731 -24.32 -4.04 -7.06
N HIS A 732 -25.22 -4.16 -6.08
CA HIS A 732 -25.77 -3.01 -5.35
C HIS A 732 -25.88 -3.29 -3.86
N VAL A 733 -25.64 -2.26 -3.04
CA VAL A 733 -25.88 -2.26 -1.60
C VAL A 733 -26.95 -1.25 -1.21
N PHE A 734 -27.69 -1.57 -0.16
CA PHE A 734 -28.86 -0.81 0.28
C PHE A 734 -28.64 -0.27 1.70
N ARG A 735 -28.97 1.00 1.90
CA ARG A 735 -29.13 1.60 3.23
C ARG A 735 -30.39 2.44 3.27
N ASN A 736 -31.34 2.02 4.10
CA ASN A 736 -32.66 2.62 4.22
C ASN A 736 -33.35 2.70 2.85
N ASP A 737 -33.55 3.90 2.31
CA ASP A 737 -34.19 4.10 0.99
C ASP A 737 -33.16 4.37 -0.12
N THR A 738 -31.86 4.30 0.20
CA THR A 738 -30.74 4.50 -0.74
C THR A 738 -30.28 3.17 -1.30
N VAL A 739 -30.22 3.09 -2.63
CA VAL A 739 -29.58 2.02 -3.40
C VAL A 739 -28.31 2.60 -4.04
N ALA A 740 -27.18 1.93 -3.89
CA ALA A 740 -25.91 2.37 -4.48
C ALA A 740 -25.08 1.20 -5.02
N SER A 741 -24.49 1.40 -6.20
CA SER A 741 -23.30 0.68 -6.67
C SER A 741 -22.04 1.46 -6.27
N ASP A 742 -20.87 0.84 -6.39
CA ASP A 742 -19.56 1.38 -6.00
C ASP A 742 -19.55 1.93 -4.56
N ALA A 743 -20.11 1.14 -3.64
CA ALA A 743 -20.41 1.57 -2.28
C ALA A 743 -20.23 0.45 -1.25
N VAL A 744 -20.12 0.85 0.02
CA VAL A 744 -20.07 -0.03 1.20
C VAL A 744 -21.07 0.43 2.26
N VAL A 745 -21.79 -0.51 2.84
CA VAL A 745 -22.74 -0.33 3.94
C VAL A 745 -22.21 -1.04 5.18
N VAL A 746 -22.19 -0.34 6.32
CA VAL A 746 -21.80 -0.88 7.62
C VAL A 746 -22.98 -0.74 8.57
N GLY A 747 -23.58 -1.86 8.96
CA GLY A 747 -24.58 -1.95 10.04
C GLY A 747 -23.90 -2.35 11.35
N MET A 748 -23.83 -1.45 12.33
CA MET A 748 -23.28 -1.74 13.65
C MET A 748 -24.38 -2.18 14.63
N LEU A 749 -24.10 -3.27 15.33
CA LEU A 749 -24.87 -3.79 16.45
C LEU A 749 -24.14 -3.43 17.75
N ALA A 750 -24.83 -2.81 18.69
CA ALA A 750 -24.36 -2.65 20.08
C ALA A 750 -25.26 -3.48 20.99
N SER A 751 -24.70 -4.46 21.69
CA SER A 751 -25.46 -5.50 22.41
C SER A 751 -25.08 -5.64 23.88
N THR A 752 -26.02 -6.14 24.69
CA THR A 752 -25.81 -6.46 26.12
C THR A 752 -24.96 -7.72 26.32
N GLU A 753 -25.04 -8.66 25.39
CA GLU A 753 -24.27 -9.89 25.30
C GLU A 753 -23.58 -9.97 23.92
N PRO A 754 -22.43 -10.64 23.77
CA PRO A 754 -21.76 -10.75 22.48
C PRO A 754 -22.62 -11.56 21.50
N VAL A 755 -22.61 -11.16 20.22
CA VAL A 755 -23.09 -12.02 19.12
C VAL A 755 -22.05 -13.10 18.83
N THR A 756 -22.50 -14.22 18.28
CA THR A 756 -21.60 -15.31 17.86
C THR A 756 -21.44 -15.31 16.35
N ILE A 757 -20.24 -15.65 15.90
CA ILE A 757 -19.85 -15.76 14.49
C ILE A 757 -19.13 -17.12 14.35
N SER A 758 -19.24 -17.75 13.19
CA SER A 758 -18.44 -18.91 12.77
C SER A 758 -18.27 -18.91 11.25
N VAL A 759 -17.29 -19.67 10.75
CA VAL A 759 -16.98 -19.74 9.32
C VAL A 759 -16.31 -21.08 8.94
N ASP A 760 -16.84 -21.77 7.94
CA ASP A 760 -16.21 -22.96 7.34
C ASP A 760 -16.37 -22.93 5.82
N HIS A 761 -15.45 -23.60 5.12
CA HIS A 761 -15.41 -23.71 3.67
C HIS A 761 -15.31 -25.16 3.16
N GLY A 762 -15.12 -26.16 4.02
CA GLY A 762 -15.16 -27.59 3.68
C GLY A 762 -14.11 -28.08 2.69
N HIS A 763 -13.02 -27.33 2.49
CA HIS A 763 -11.99 -27.66 1.50
C HIS A 763 -10.81 -28.37 2.16
N SER A 764 -10.00 -29.05 1.35
CA SER A 764 -8.71 -29.59 1.80
C SER A 764 -7.62 -29.39 0.74
N PRO A 765 -6.36 -29.14 1.16
CA PRO A 765 -5.25 -28.93 0.24
C PRO A 765 -4.86 -30.22 -0.49
N ILE A 766 -4.71 -30.12 -1.81
CA ILE A 766 -4.30 -31.21 -2.69
C ILE A 766 -2.91 -30.99 -3.31
N SER A 767 -2.25 -29.86 -3.03
CA SER A 767 -0.89 -29.54 -3.50
C SER A 767 0.09 -29.14 -2.38
N GLU A 768 1.38 -29.19 -2.69
CA GLU A 768 2.40 -28.37 -2.01
C GLU A 768 2.13 -26.86 -2.29
N PRO A 769 2.70 -25.92 -1.51
CA PRO A 769 2.54 -24.50 -1.79
C PRO A 769 3.11 -24.12 -3.16
N LEU A 770 2.37 -23.25 -3.86
CA LEU A 770 2.77 -22.61 -5.11
C LEU A 770 2.92 -21.12 -4.83
N THR A 771 4.10 -20.55 -5.07
CA THR A 771 4.35 -19.13 -4.78
C THR A 771 3.87 -18.26 -5.95
N VAL A 772 3.09 -17.21 -5.67
CA VAL A 772 2.78 -16.17 -6.66
C VAL A 772 4.06 -15.41 -7.00
N THR A 773 4.59 -15.60 -8.21
CA THR A 773 5.84 -14.97 -8.67
C THR A 773 5.62 -13.76 -9.56
N ASN A 774 4.40 -13.55 -10.06
CA ASN A 774 4.02 -12.39 -10.86
C ASN A 774 2.49 -12.20 -10.83
N SER A 775 2.02 -11.01 -10.46
CA SER A 775 0.58 -10.67 -10.41
C SER A 775 0.29 -9.20 -10.70
N GLU A 776 -0.81 -8.92 -11.39
CA GLU A 776 -1.31 -7.57 -11.70
C GLU A 776 -2.73 -7.40 -11.12
N GLY A 777 -2.85 -6.95 -9.87
CA GLY A 777 -4.14 -6.83 -9.18
C GLY A 777 -4.75 -8.21 -8.87
N GLY A 778 -5.98 -8.45 -9.30
CA GLY A 778 -6.64 -9.77 -9.21
C GLY A 778 -6.08 -10.82 -10.20
N ARG A 779 -5.26 -10.42 -11.16
CA ARG A 779 -4.68 -11.34 -12.16
C ARG A 779 -3.37 -11.94 -11.67
N VAL A 780 -3.35 -13.25 -11.42
CA VAL A 780 -2.12 -14.00 -11.19
C VAL A 780 -1.58 -14.51 -12.52
N LEU A 781 -0.41 -13.99 -12.91
CA LEU A 781 0.25 -14.32 -14.18
C LEU A 781 1.14 -15.55 -14.05
N GLU A 782 1.89 -15.65 -12.94
CA GLU A 782 2.82 -16.76 -12.71
C GLU A 782 2.75 -17.34 -11.29
N LEU A 783 2.81 -18.67 -11.23
CA LEU A 783 3.00 -19.49 -10.03
C LEU A 783 4.30 -20.29 -10.19
N ASP A 784 5.22 -20.18 -9.23
CA ASP A 784 6.57 -20.78 -9.25
C ASP A 784 7.36 -20.52 -10.57
N GLY A 785 7.14 -19.36 -11.20
CA GLY A 785 7.76 -18.99 -12.48
C GLY A 785 7.22 -19.75 -13.71
N LYS A 786 6.03 -20.36 -13.58
CA LYS A 786 5.23 -20.92 -14.69
C LYS A 786 3.96 -20.10 -14.89
N PRO A 787 3.33 -20.10 -16.09
CA PRO A 787 1.98 -19.57 -16.28
C PRO A 787 1.01 -20.16 -15.24
N ALA A 788 0.27 -19.31 -14.52
CA ALA A 788 -0.56 -19.72 -13.39
C ALA A 788 -1.58 -20.82 -13.74
N PHE A 789 -2.23 -20.71 -14.90
CA PHE A 789 -3.17 -21.73 -15.40
C PHE A 789 -2.47 -23.08 -15.65
N GLU A 790 -1.22 -23.08 -16.13
CA GLU A 790 -0.45 -24.30 -16.35
C GLU A 790 -0.05 -24.97 -15.04
N ALA A 791 0.35 -24.19 -14.03
CA ALA A 791 0.68 -24.69 -12.69
C ALA A 791 -0.53 -25.33 -11.99
N TRP A 792 -1.70 -24.69 -12.05
CA TRP A 792 -2.96 -25.26 -11.56
C TRP A 792 -3.34 -26.56 -12.28
N ARG A 793 -3.30 -26.55 -13.61
CA ARG A 793 -3.63 -27.71 -14.45
C ARG A 793 -2.72 -28.92 -14.18
N GLU A 794 -1.42 -28.68 -13.94
CA GLU A 794 -0.47 -29.74 -13.56
C GLU A 794 -0.82 -30.46 -12.25
N VAL A 795 -1.57 -29.82 -11.34
CA VAL A 795 -2.10 -30.46 -10.12
C VAL A 795 -3.44 -31.16 -10.39
N VAL A 796 -4.36 -30.49 -11.06
CA VAL A 796 -5.76 -30.93 -11.20
C VAL A 796 -5.91 -32.13 -12.15
N GLU A 797 -5.23 -32.13 -13.30
CA GLU A 797 -5.34 -33.25 -14.27
C GLU A 797 -4.92 -34.61 -13.67
N PRO A 798 -3.76 -34.75 -12.99
CA PRO A 798 -3.41 -36.00 -12.31
C PRO A 798 -4.39 -36.38 -11.20
N TYR A 799 -4.83 -35.41 -10.40
CA TYR A 799 -5.75 -35.64 -9.27
C TYR A 799 -7.09 -36.23 -9.72
N LEU A 800 -7.63 -35.70 -10.82
CA LEU A 800 -8.85 -36.19 -11.47
C LEU A 800 -8.64 -37.56 -12.13
N ALA A 801 -7.51 -37.76 -12.82
CA ALA A 801 -7.19 -39.03 -13.47
C ALA A 801 -7.05 -40.19 -12.47
N GLU A 802 -6.45 -39.95 -11.29
CA GLU A 802 -6.37 -40.94 -10.20
C GLU A 802 -7.76 -41.32 -9.64
N ARG A 803 -8.73 -40.41 -9.71
CA ARG A 803 -10.14 -40.62 -9.33
C ARG A 803 -11.00 -41.15 -10.48
N GLY A 804 -10.43 -41.36 -11.66
CA GLY A 804 -11.11 -41.95 -12.82
C GLY A 804 -11.87 -40.96 -13.71
N ARG A 805 -11.65 -39.66 -13.56
CA ARG A 805 -12.17 -38.58 -14.43
C ARG A 805 -11.03 -38.09 -15.34
N GLU A 806 -10.97 -38.59 -16.57
CA GLU A 806 -10.06 -38.05 -17.60
C GLU A 806 -10.69 -36.81 -18.23
N VAL A 807 -10.01 -35.65 -18.11
CA VAL A 807 -10.41 -34.37 -18.72
C VAL A 807 -9.22 -33.78 -19.46
N ASP A 808 -9.46 -33.21 -20.64
CA ASP A 808 -8.47 -32.48 -21.44
C ASP A 808 -8.64 -30.98 -21.18
N VAL A 809 -8.01 -30.48 -20.10
CA VAL A 809 -8.27 -29.13 -19.56
C VAL A 809 -7.74 -28.04 -20.49
N GLU A 810 -6.61 -28.30 -21.18
CA GLU A 810 -6.08 -27.41 -22.24
C GLU A 810 -7.01 -27.37 -23.48
N GLY A 811 -7.84 -28.39 -23.67
CA GLY A 811 -8.80 -28.51 -24.78
C GLY A 811 -10.17 -27.85 -24.54
N LEU A 812 -10.42 -27.29 -23.35
CA LEU A 812 -11.70 -26.64 -23.02
C LEU A 812 -11.88 -25.30 -23.76
N GLU A 813 -13.12 -24.96 -24.09
CA GLU A 813 -13.44 -23.66 -24.69
C GLU A 813 -13.48 -22.57 -23.61
N ASP A 814 -12.78 -21.44 -23.83
CA ASP A 814 -12.89 -20.24 -22.99
C ASP A 814 -14.38 -19.82 -22.84
N GLY A 815 -14.81 -19.49 -21.61
CA GLY A 815 -16.20 -19.18 -21.29
C GLY A 815 -17.15 -20.38 -21.19
N SER A 816 -16.65 -21.62 -21.22
CA SER A 816 -17.49 -22.82 -21.06
C SER A 816 -17.89 -23.09 -19.61
N LEU A 817 -19.11 -23.63 -19.41
CA LEU A 817 -19.58 -24.10 -18.09
C LEU A 817 -18.73 -25.24 -17.51
N GLU A 818 -18.07 -26.03 -18.36
CA GLU A 818 -17.16 -27.09 -17.93
C GLU A 818 -15.86 -26.52 -17.33
N LEU A 819 -15.36 -25.40 -17.87
CA LEU A 819 -14.24 -24.66 -17.30
C LEU A 819 -14.64 -23.92 -16.01
N LEU A 820 -15.84 -23.32 -15.96
CA LEU A 820 -16.40 -22.74 -14.74
C LEU A 820 -16.47 -23.77 -13.61
N GLY A 821 -17.11 -24.92 -13.87
CA GLY A 821 -17.23 -25.99 -12.88
C GLY A 821 -15.88 -26.47 -12.35
N LEU A 822 -14.86 -26.61 -13.19
CA LEU A 822 -13.51 -26.98 -12.74
C LEU A 822 -12.81 -25.90 -11.91
N LEU A 823 -12.92 -24.63 -12.30
CA LEU A 823 -12.29 -23.52 -11.56
C LEU A 823 -12.98 -23.26 -10.21
N THR A 824 -14.23 -23.69 -10.04
CA THR A 824 -14.95 -23.67 -8.75
C THR A 824 -14.81 -24.97 -7.95
N GLU A 825 -14.59 -26.12 -8.59
CA GLU A 825 -14.30 -27.40 -7.91
C GLU A 825 -12.85 -27.46 -7.36
N PHE A 826 -11.92 -26.73 -7.99
CA PHE A 826 -10.49 -26.71 -7.64
C PHE A 826 -9.97 -25.27 -7.44
N GLU A 827 -10.27 -24.71 -6.28
CA GLU A 827 -9.89 -23.35 -5.89
C GLU A 827 -8.50 -23.27 -5.24
N PHE A 828 -8.16 -22.10 -4.67
CA PHE A 828 -6.91 -21.91 -3.93
C PHE A 828 -7.14 -21.56 -2.45
N GLY A 829 -6.30 -22.12 -1.58
CA GLY A 829 -6.22 -21.80 -0.16
C GLY A 829 -5.00 -20.94 0.13
N ILE A 830 -5.20 -19.87 0.90
CA ILE A 830 -4.15 -19.02 1.50
C ILE A 830 -4.14 -19.30 3.01
N GLU A 831 -3.00 -19.66 3.57
CA GLU A 831 -2.85 -19.92 5.01
C GLU A 831 -2.82 -18.58 5.77
N GLU A 832 -3.75 -18.36 6.71
CA GLU A 832 -3.81 -17.14 7.54
C GLU A 832 -3.39 -17.38 9.00
N GLY A 833 -3.01 -18.61 9.33
CA GLY A 833 -2.77 -19.09 10.69
C GLY A 833 -4.06 -19.59 11.36
N ARG A 834 -3.96 -20.10 12.59
CA ARG A 834 -5.12 -20.63 13.31
C ARG A 834 -6.06 -19.51 13.76
N GLY A 835 -7.15 -19.32 13.03
CA GLY A 835 -8.25 -18.44 13.37
C GLY A 835 -9.43 -18.62 12.42
N ALA A 836 -10.64 -18.68 12.99
CA ALA A 836 -11.95 -18.78 12.35
C ALA A 836 -12.30 -20.06 11.56
N SER A 837 -11.38 -20.70 10.81
CA SER A 837 -11.57 -22.09 10.31
C SER A 837 -10.66 -23.09 11.03
N ASP A 838 -11.12 -24.34 11.23
CA ASP A 838 -10.36 -25.38 11.96
C ASP A 838 -9.09 -25.84 11.19
N ASP A 839 -8.99 -25.53 9.90
CA ASP A 839 -7.84 -25.85 9.05
C ASP A 839 -6.87 -24.67 8.79
N GLY A 840 -7.27 -23.43 9.09
CA GLY A 840 -6.43 -22.22 9.00
C GLY A 840 -6.26 -21.62 7.60
N TYR A 841 -7.14 -21.93 6.66
CA TYR A 841 -7.12 -21.38 5.29
C TYR A 841 -8.27 -20.39 5.02
N LYS A 842 -8.00 -19.40 4.18
CA LYS A 842 -9.04 -18.71 3.41
C LYS A 842 -9.05 -19.17 1.96
N ILE A 843 -10.23 -19.30 1.39
CA ILE A 843 -10.41 -19.79 0.03
C ILE A 843 -10.52 -18.62 -0.97
N ARG A 844 -10.01 -18.84 -2.18
CA ARG A 844 -9.90 -17.89 -3.28
C ARG A 844 -10.29 -18.56 -4.59
N TRP A 845 -11.38 -18.07 -5.18
CA TRP A 845 -11.93 -18.56 -6.43
C TRP A 845 -11.15 -17.97 -7.64
N PRO A 846 -10.53 -18.80 -8.49
CA PRO A 846 -9.76 -18.36 -9.66
C PRO A 846 -10.60 -18.18 -10.94
N GLY A 847 -11.93 -18.20 -10.83
CA GLY A 847 -12.86 -18.30 -11.97
C GLY A 847 -13.38 -16.97 -12.54
N LEU A 848 -12.90 -15.80 -12.10
CA LEU A 848 -13.41 -14.50 -12.54
C LEU A 848 -13.28 -14.31 -14.06
N SER A 849 -12.21 -14.85 -14.66
CA SER A 849 -12.06 -15.00 -16.11
C SER A 849 -11.98 -16.46 -16.49
N LEU A 850 -13.01 -16.96 -17.19
CA LEU A 850 -13.05 -18.32 -17.71
C LEU A 850 -12.17 -18.46 -18.96
N THR A 851 -10.85 -18.60 -18.76
CA THR A 851 -9.87 -18.66 -19.85
C THR A 851 -8.77 -19.70 -19.61
N THR A 852 -8.29 -20.26 -20.72
CA THR A 852 -7.12 -21.16 -20.79
C THR A 852 -5.80 -20.42 -21.05
N ALA A 853 -5.82 -19.08 -21.14
CA ALA A 853 -4.74 -18.26 -21.68
C ALA A 853 -3.48 -18.07 -20.80
N GLY A 854 -3.23 -18.98 -19.86
CA GLY A 854 -1.99 -19.04 -19.07
C GLY A 854 -2.01 -18.30 -17.73
N TYR A 855 -3.04 -17.50 -17.44
CA TYR A 855 -3.21 -16.76 -16.18
C TYR A 855 -4.51 -17.16 -15.48
N LEU A 856 -4.68 -16.74 -14.22
CA LEU A 856 -5.89 -16.94 -13.43
C LEU A 856 -6.34 -15.58 -12.86
N ASP A 857 -7.64 -15.28 -12.90
CA ASP A 857 -8.19 -14.03 -12.38
C ASP A 857 -9.05 -14.32 -11.15
N PHE A 858 -8.77 -13.61 -10.07
CA PHE A 858 -9.45 -13.69 -8.79
C PHE A 858 -10.30 -12.43 -8.55
N PRO A 859 -11.43 -12.52 -7.81
CA PRO A 859 -12.27 -11.37 -7.43
C PRO A 859 -11.51 -10.25 -6.71
N VAL A 860 -10.45 -10.59 -5.97
CA VAL A 860 -9.64 -9.67 -5.18
C VAL A 860 -8.16 -9.89 -5.45
N GLY A 861 -7.34 -8.88 -5.17
CA GLY A 861 -5.90 -8.92 -5.44
C GLY A 861 -5.16 -10.01 -4.68
N VAL A 862 -4.31 -10.77 -5.36
CA VAL A 862 -3.43 -11.80 -4.77
C VAL A 862 -1.96 -11.36 -4.95
N PRO A 863 -1.31 -10.78 -3.93
CA PRO A 863 0.03 -10.19 -4.09
C PRO A 863 1.14 -11.20 -4.40
N GLU A 864 2.20 -10.73 -5.06
CA GLU A 864 3.46 -11.46 -5.20
C GLU A 864 4.02 -11.89 -3.83
N GLY A 865 4.55 -13.12 -3.77
CA GLY A 865 5.02 -13.76 -2.54
C GLY A 865 3.94 -14.44 -1.70
N THR A 866 2.66 -14.35 -2.08
CA THR A 866 1.60 -15.16 -1.45
C THR A 866 1.82 -16.64 -1.82
N GLU A 867 1.74 -17.53 -0.82
CA GLU A 867 1.71 -18.97 -1.05
C GLU A 867 0.26 -19.43 -1.22
N LEU A 868 -0.04 -20.06 -2.36
CA LEU A 868 -1.33 -20.66 -2.66
C LEU A 868 -1.22 -22.19 -2.65
N ARG A 869 -2.22 -22.88 -2.12
CA ARG A 869 -2.40 -24.34 -2.34
C ARG A 869 -3.60 -24.57 -3.21
N VAL A 870 -3.53 -25.48 -4.18
CA VAL A 870 -4.75 -25.95 -4.86
C VAL A 870 -5.55 -26.75 -3.84
N MET A 871 -6.83 -26.42 -3.72
CA MET A 871 -7.79 -27.01 -2.80
C MET A 871 -8.81 -27.85 -3.57
N HIS A 872 -9.56 -28.68 -2.86
CA HIS A 872 -10.72 -29.38 -3.41
C HIS A 872 -11.73 -29.65 -2.29
N SER A 873 -13.01 -29.47 -2.60
CA SER A 873 -14.13 -29.82 -1.73
C SER A 873 -15.22 -30.53 -2.54
N PRO A 874 -15.46 -31.84 -2.33
CA PRO A 874 -16.59 -32.52 -2.94
C PRO A 874 -17.92 -32.10 -2.28
N LYS A 875 -19.05 -32.33 -2.97
CA LYS A 875 -20.38 -31.92 -2.50
C LYS A 875 -20.75 -32.34 -1.07
N PRO A 876 -20.48 -33.58 -0.60
CA PRO A 876 -20.79 -33.96 0.79
C PRO A 876 -20.04 -33.12 1.83
N GLU A 877 -18.78 -32.76 1.54
CA GLU A 877 -17.95 -31.91 2.39
C GLU A 877 -18.38 -30.43 2.36
N GLN A 878 -18.94 -29.94 1.24
CA GLN A 878 -19.62 -28.64 1.18
C GLN A 878 -20.90 -28.61 2.05
N ILE A 879 -21.69 -29.68 2.05
CA ILE A 879 -22.89 -29.81 2.90
C ILE A 879 -22.49 -29.93 4.39
N GLU A 880 -21.49 -30.74 4.71
CA GLU A 880 -21.05 -30.91 6.10
C GLU A 880 -20.38 -29.64 6.65
N SER A 881 -19.62 -28.87 5.85
CA SER A 881 -19.09 -27.57 6.30
C SER A 881 -20.19 -26.54 6.60
N ALA A 882 -21.32 -26.54 5.88
CA ALA A 882 -22.47 -25.72 6.26
C ALA A 882 -23.02 -26.13 7.64
N ARG A 883 -23.16 -27.45 7.84
CA ARG A 883 -23.61 -28.05 9.09
C ARG A 883 -22.67 -27.71 10.25
N ASP A 884 -21.37 -27.86 10.07
CA ASP A 884 -20.35 -27.62 11.08
C ASP A 884 -20.23 -26.12 11.39
N THR A 885 -20.33 -25.23 10.39
CA THR A 885 -20.44 -23.77 10.60
C THR A 885 -21.62 -23.44 11.53
N ALA A 886 -22.80 -23.98 11.23
CA ALA A 886 -24.01 -23.75 12.04
C ALA A 886 -23.88 -24.34 13.46
N ARG A 887 -23.33 -25.55 13.59
CA ARG A 887 -23.11 -26.19 14.89
C ARG A 887 -22.11 -25.41 15.74
N GLU A 888 -20.98 -24.99 15.17
CA GLU A 888 -20.00 -24.17 15.88
C GLU A 888 -20.60 -22.83 16.32
N ALA A 889 -21.43 -22.20 15.48
CA ALA A 889 -22.15 -20.99 15.87
C ALA A 889 -23.00 -21.22 17.13
N VAL A 890 -23.72 -22.34 17.21
CA VAL A 890 -24.55 -22.69 18.38
C VAL A 890 -23.68 -23.07 19.58
N GLU A 891 -22.60 -23.82 19.41
CA GLU A 891 -21.71 -24.17 20.53
C GLU A 891 -21.02 -22.93 21.13
N ASN A 892 -20.66 -21.96 20.29
CA ASN A 892 -20.00 -20.72 20.71
C ASN A 892 -20.93 -19.68 21.37
N THR A 893 -22.27 -19.81 21.31
CA THR A 893 -23.20 -18.94 22.11
C THR A 893 -23.25 -19.32 23.59
N GLY A 894 -22.79 -20.52 23.96
CA GLY A 894 -22.57 -20.94 25.35
C GLY A 894 -23.85 -21.24 26.14
N SER A 895 -24.27 -20.32 27.02
CA SER A 895 -25.45 -20.50 27.87
C SER A 895 -26.59 -19.50 27.60
N SER A 896 -26.37 -18.61 26.64
CA SER A 896 -27.38 -17.64 26.21
C SER A 896 -28.28 -18.27 25.16
N GLY A 897 -29.56 -17.91 25.17
CA GLY A 897 -30.48 -18.34 24.11
C GLY A 897 -30.15 -17.65 22.78
N VAL A 898 -30.61 -18.23 21.67
CA VAL A 898 -30.42 -17.70 20.32
C VAL A 898 -31.77 -17.27 19.76
N ALA A 899 -31.89 -16.01 19.37
CA ALA A 899 -33.13 -15.48 18.81
C ALA A 899 -33.30 -15.84 17.31
N GLY A 900 -32.18 -15.90 16.57
CA GLY A 900 -32.10 -16.15 15.13
C GLY A 900 -30.77 -15.66 14.56
N GLY A 901 -30.61 -15.70 13.23
CA GLY A 901 -29.32 -15.38 12.62
C GLY A 901 -29.32 -14.97 11.14
N PHE A 902 -28.14 -14.52 10.71
CA PHE A 902 -27.84 -14.20 9.31
C PHE A 902 -26.81 -15.18 8.77
N VAL A 903 -27.01 -15.63 7.53
CA VAL A 903 -26.09 -16.54 6.83
C VAL A 903 -25.59 -15.87 5.56
N TYR A 904 -24.28 -15.96 5.32
CA TYR A 904 -23.65 -15.53 4.06
C TYR A 904 -22.97 -16.76 3.48
N ASP A 905 -23.41 -17.21 2.32
CA ASP A 905 -22.88 -18.39 1.65
C ASP A 905 -22.42 -17.97 0.24
N CYS A 906 -21.38 -18.58 -0.31
CA CYS A 906 -20.88 -18.14 -1.60
C CYS A 906 -21.72 -18.69 -2.76
N ALA A 907 -22.00 -17.87 -3.77
CA ALA A 907 -22.60 -18.35 -5.04
C ALA A 907 -21.79 -19.47 -5.72
N CYS A 908 -20.49 -19.57 -5.42
CA CYS A 908 -19.64 -20.68 -5.82
C CYS A 908 -20.07 -22.03 -5.23
N ARG A 909 -20.65 -22.05 -4.03
CA ARG A 909 -21.18 -23.26 -3.39
C ARG A 909 -22.46 -23.73 -4.08
N SER A 910 -23.31 -22.85 -4.60
CA SER A 910 -24.42 -23.23 -5.49
C SER A 910 -23.96 -23.78 -6.84
N ILE A 911 -22.85 -23.28 -7.40
CA ILE A 911 -22.21 -23.90 -8.59
C ILE A 911 -21.71 -25.32 -8.29
N ILE A 912 -21.13 -25.56 -7.11
CA ILE A 912 -20.64 -26.89 -6.71
C ILE A 912 -21.79 -27.84 -6.37
N LEU A 913 -22.80 -27.38 -5.62
CA LEU A 913 -23.89 -28.19 -5.11
C LEU A 913 -24.99 -28.43 -6.15
N GLU A 914 -25.18 -27.52 -7.12
CA GLU A 914 -26.25 -27.60 -8.13
C GLU A 914 -27.64 -27.77 -7.45
N ASP A 915 -28.45 -28.74 -7.91
CA ASP A 915 -29.76 -29.10 -7.31
C ASP A 915 -29.68 -29.49 -5.81
N GLU A 916 -28.49 -29.70 -5.23
CA GLU A 916 -28.28 -30.13 -3.83
C GLU A 916 -28.00 -28.97 -2.86
N PHE A 917 -27.99 -27.70 -3.31
CA PHE A 917 -27.77 -26.54 -2.40
C PHE A 917 -28.78 -26.49 -1.24
N GLY A 918 -30.04 -26.86 -1.51
CA GLY A 918 -31.06 -26.98 -0.47
C GLY A 918 -30.72 -27.99 0.64
N GLU A 919 -29.90 -29.01 0.37
CA GLU A 919 -29.45 -29.95 1.41
C GLU A 919 -28.44 -29.31 2.39
N ALA A 920 -27.66 -28.31 1.95
CA ALA A 920 -26.80 -27.52 2.83
C ALA A 920 -27.63 -26.54 3.70
N VAL A 921 -28.68 -25.93 3.13
CA VAL A 921 -29.61 -25.06 3.89
C VAL A 921 -30.39 -25.87 4.93
N ASP A 922 -30.93 -27.04 4.55
CA ASP A 922 -31.57 -27.98 5.48
C ASP A 922 -30.59 -28.43 6.59
N ALA A 923 -29.31 -28.66 6.24
CA ALA A 923 -28.29 -29.05 7.21
C ALA A 923 -27.93 -27.95 8.22
N MET A 924 -27.95 -26.67 7.82
CA MET A 924 -27.85 -25.55 8.76
C MET A 924 -29.10 -25.45 9.64
N ALA A 925 -30.29 -25.58 9.07
CA ALA A 925 -31.55 -25.49 9.81
C ALA A 925 -31.70 -26.59 10.88
N ASP A 926 -31.21 -27.81 10.60
CA ASP A 926 -31.15 -28.93 11.54
C ASP A 926 -30.32 -28.62 12.80
N GLU A 927 -29.23 -27.85 12.70
CA GLU A 927 -28.33 -27.54 13.83
C GLU A 927 -28.71 -26.24 14.53
N LEU A 928 -29.21 -25.24 13.80
CA LEU A 928 -29.60 -23.94 14.37
C LEU A 928 -30.89 -24.02 15.21
N GLU A 929 -31.89 -24.79 14.78
CA GLU A 929 -33.24 -24.85 15.37
C GLU A 929 -33.96 -23.48 15.57
N VAL A 930 -33.47 -22.40 14.95
CA VAL A 930 -33.98 -21.02 15.03
C VAL A 930 -34.19 -20.41 13.63
N PRO A 931 -35.01 -19.35 13.46
CA PRO A 931 -35.19 -18.72 12.16
C PRO A 931 -33.92 -17.98 11.70
N PHE A 932 -33.65 -18.01 10.39
CA PHE A 932 -32.53 -17.29 9.80
C PHE A 932 -32.85 -16.82 8.39
N THR A 933 -32.05 -15.87 7.91
CA THR A 933 -32.09 -15.41 6.51
C THR A 933 -30.69 -15.47 5.91
N GLY A 934 -30.60 -16.00 4.70
CA GLY A 934 -29.36 -16.19 3.97
C GLY A 934 -29.36 -15.58 2.57
N ILE A 935 -28.14 -15.34 2.09
CA ILE A 935 -27.81 -14.79 0.77
C ILE A 935 -26.66 -15.58 0.14
N GLU A 936 -26.72 -15.76 -1.18
CA GLU A 936 -25.58 -16.10 -1.99
C GLU A 936 -24.76 -14.85 -2.40
N THR A 937 -23.55 -14.73 -1.86
CA THR A 937 -22.60 -13.63 -2.11
C THR A 937 -21.51 -14.00 -3.12
N TYR A 938 -20.83 -13.00 -3.71
CA TYR A 938 -19.62 -13.23 -4.53
C TYR A 938 -18.33 -13.38 -3.71
N GLY A 939 -18.47 -13.46 -2.40
CA GLY A 939 -17.38 -13.55 -1.45
C GLY A 939 -17.85 -13.04 -0.10
N GLU A 940 -17.39 -13.71 0.94
CA GLU A 940 -17.92 -13.61 2.29
C GLU A 940 -16.98 -12.76 3.12
N LEU A 941 -17.54 -11.93 4.01
CA LEU A 941 -16.78 -11.21 5.02
C LEU A 941 -16.96 -11.91 6.36
N CYS A 942 -15.87 -12.36 6.97
CA CYS A 942 -15.80 -12.79 8.36
C CYS A 942 -14.49 -12.27 8.94
N MET A 943 -14.57 -11.37 9.93
CA MET A 943 -13.40 -10.80 10.59
C MET A 943 -13.53 -10.97 12.10
N GLU A 944 -12.87 -11.98 12.61
CA GLU A 944 -12.75 -12.29 14.02
C GLU A 944 -11.56 -11.60 14.69
N ARG A 945 -11.50 -11.72 16.02
CA ARG A 945 -10.47 -11.12 16.85
C ARG A 945 -9.14 -11.89 16.74
N GLY A 946 -8.34 -11.52 15.75
CA GLY A 946 -6.99 -12.04 15.56
C GLY A 946 -6.63 -12.35 14.10
N GLN A 947 -7.61 -12.34 13.20
CA GLN A 947 -7.37 -12.54 11.77
C GLN A 947 -6.63 -11.36 11.11
N LEU A 948 -5.93 -11.64 10.02
CA LEU A 948 -5.13 -10.67 9.26
C LEU A 948 -5.91 -10.02 8.09
N SER A 949 -6.80 -10.79 7.48
CA SER A 949 -7.87 -10.32 6.60
C SER A 949 -9.12 -11.17 6.86
N GLY A 950 -10.24 -10.79 6.25
CA GLY A 950 -11.53 -11.43 6.49
C GLY A 950 -12.37 -11.65 5.25
N PHE A 951 -11.80 -11.56 4.05
CA PHE A 951 -12.52 -11.83 2.81
C PHE A 951 -12.27 -13.28 2.34
N HIS A 952 -13.34 -14.01 2.04
CA HIS A 952 -13.32 -15.42 1.63
C HIS A 952 -14.13 -15.62 0.33
N ASN A 953 -13.93 -16.75 -0.34
CA ASN A 953 -14.83 -17.27 -1.37
C ASN A 953 -15.23 -18.71 -0.98
N THR A 954 -16.33 -19.22 -1.53
CA THR A 954 -16.74 -20.64 -1.43
C THR A 954 -16.78 -21.13 0.01
N THR A 955 -17.29 -20.26 0.86
CA THR A 955 -17.33 -20.33 2.33
C THR A 955 -18.76 -20.08 2.82
N SER A 956 -19.12 -20.63 3.98
CA SER A 956 -20.32 -20.28 4.74
C SER A 956 -19.92 -19.46 5.97
N VAL A 957 -20.62 -18.37 6.25
CA VAL A 957 -20.46 -17.55 7.47
C VAL A 957 -21.81 -17.43 8.16
N VAL A 958 -21.87 -17.80 9.44
CA VAL A 958 -23.09 -17.71 10.26
C VAL A 958 -22.90 -16.67 11.36
N MET A 959 -23.89 -15.81 11.55
CA MET A 959 -23.96 -14.84 12.66
C MET A 959 -25.24 -15.05 13.46
N LEU A 960 -25.12 -15.35 14.75
CA LEU A 960 -26.25 -15.59 15.65
C LEU A 960 -26.44 -14.43 16.64
N LEU A 961 -27.69 -14.01 16.81
CA LEU A 961 -28.08 -12.97 17.77
C LEU A 961 -28.55 -13.61 19.10
N PRO A 962 -28.09 -13.11 20.26
CA PRO A 962 -28.57 -13.57 21.56
C PRO A 962 -30.02 -13.12 21.82
N GLU A 963 -30.76 -13.93 22.59
CA GLU A 963 -32.08 -13.60 23.15
C GLU A 963 -32.12 -12.32 24.02
#